data_AF-A0A974WJU5-F1
#
_entry.id   AF-A0A974WJU5-F1
#
_cell.length_a   1.000
_cell.length_b   1.000
_cell.length_c   1.000
_cell.angle_alpha   90.00
_cell.angle_beta   90.00
_cell.angle_gamma   90.00
#
_symmetry.space_group_name_H-M   'P 1'
#
loop_
_entity.id
_entity.type
_entity.pdbx_description
1 polymer ?
#
loop_
_entity_poly.entity_id
_entity_poly.type
_entity_poly.pdbx_seq_one_letter_code
_entity_poly.pdbx_strand_id
1 'polypeptide(L)'
;MKKIMLGTIILAAPLATISCNSVFNIKVNQDSLVWFTTEKKVVNGIPKEIKVPVPLTIDQYKVLSKNVDLFEGQTKLEFLDNDIKIFKGSDSILASKNSKSFKIIKPLNLKREYDEEENYESIYVGEDQQQNFDYNLLYKKIDFYFKDETDFGYKNWPTLESIVSKIVSVQLGESWTLAIPNFIPTKWIRAKSWIKNQEQISYWEDIILFTLKRYNLPKINRVKITPLGYAEYEATTLLSTPIFKIDLLDKNNKSIVSKENRDKTFIIINNQLVDATGKSPINDFLKKKDIETNFKDYNSKIDFNNNLNINDDEILFNEMVNVYKPTDGTMLKMKKNEFFLDLDYYEKYLHENFYKKATAKGFLWFVKRHFDKYYLSVPKHMQKVDKSYTIKNIEDIKLDDKYLNNSKSIFKITFEREKWNGSKSICHIYSIDLNQHYHTFDGYKVTNDLKFTGVEKYIWNESLGKTDKLEITKYIDPNEFFEKTLLKLLSLQVYEFDENLSLFDGSTMSQYEVHNLENNNKPITVLESYLGLRIFKYLISKSTNPEDWIENIKVEFKGISNTNPGTALIKVDFLDKNGNSMLNHTNQNKLIEWKGFKGTDMSSIYEQMKKYNIKSTSISEILENKDISNPNKIINYFTWKE
;
A
#
# COMPACT_ATOMS: atom_id res chain seq x y z
N MET A 1 -39.29 -23.91 67.89
CA MET A 1 -40.07 -22.65 67.95
C MET A 1 -39.09 -21.50 68.16
N LYS A 2 -39.19 -20.45 67.32
CA LYS A 2 -38.46 -19.16 67.32
C LYS A 2 -37.01 -19.10 66.86
N LYS A 3 -36.78 -17.98 66.15
CA LYS A 3 -35.74 -17.56 65.21
C LYS A 3 -34.86 -16.47 65.87
N ILE A 4 -33.65 -16.29 65.33
CA ILE A 4 -32.82 -15.04 65.28
C ILE A 4 -32.09 -14.71 66.61
N MET A 5 -30.79 -14.36 66.67
CA MET A 5 -30.02 -13.40 65.84
C MET A 5 -28.49 -13.65 65.78
N LEU A 6 -27.89 -13.09 64.73
CA LEU A 6 -26.50 -13.09 64.24
C LEU A 6 -25.41 -12.57 65.22
N GLY A 7 -24.21 -13.16 65.08
CA GLY A 7 -23.08 -12.45 64.45
C GLY A 7 -21.89 -12.06 65.34
N THR A 8 -20.77 -12.77 65.22
CA THR A 8 -19.44 -12.18 64.93
C THR A 8 -18.44 -13.26 64.49
N ILE A 9 -17.74 -12.96 63.40
CA ILE A 9 -16.66 -13.74 62.78
C ILE A 9 -15.37 -13.46 63.55
N ILE A 10 -14.64 -14.50 63.98
CA ILE A 10 -13.31 -14.38 64.57
C ILE A 10 -12.25 -14.93 63.60
N LEU A 11 -11.24 -14.09 63.41
CA LEU A 11 -9.99 -14.25 62.68
C LEU A 11 -9.13 -15.43 63.13
N ALA A 12 -8.51 -16.14 62.17
CA ALA A 12 -7.08 -16.46 62.17
C ALA A 12 -6.71 -17.13 60.82
N ALA A 13 -5.68 -16.61 60.18
CA ALA A 13 -5.19 -17.00 58.85
C ALA A 13 -4.55 -18.39 58.82
N PRO A 14 -4.47 -18.98 57.60
CA PRO A 14 -3.23 -19.59 57.17
C PRO A 14 -2.76 -19.07 55.80
N LEU A 15 -1.52 -18.58 55.77
CA LEU A 15 -0.53 -18.73 54.71
C LEU A 15 -1.06 -18.73 53.26
N ALA A 16 -1.30 -17.53 52.72
CA ALA A 16 -1.21 -17.34 51.28
C ALA A 16 0.28 -17.28 50.90
N THR A 17 0.77 -18.36 50.31
CA THR A 17 2.01 -18.39 49.55
C THR A 17 1.94 -17.35 48.43
N ILE A 18 2.52 -16.17 48.67
CA ILE A 18 2.86 -15.19 47.64
C ILE A 18 4.03 -15.79 46.85
N SER A 19 3.73 -16.65 45.88
CA SER A 19 4.66 -17.04 44.84
C SER A 19 3.92 -17.49 43.58
N CYS A 20 2.98 -16.67 43.11
CA CYS A 20 2.66 -16.67 41.69
C CYS A 20 3.66 -15.73 41.03
N ASN A 21 4.76 -16.34 40.57
CA ASN A 21 5.52 -15.86 39.43
C ASN A 21 4.52 -15.58 38.30
N SER A 22 4.01 -14.35 38.21
CA SER A 22 3.60 -13.81 36.94
C SER A 22 4.89 -13.70 36.15
N VAL A 23 5.25 -14.78 35.45
CA VAL A 23 6.25 -14.76 34.39
C VAL A 23 5.68 -13.80 33.35
N PHE A 24 6.06 -12.54 33.53
CA PHE A 24 5.62 -11.41 32.76
C PHE A 24 6.34 -11.54 31.42
N ASN A 25 5.68 -12.14 30.43
CA ASN A 25 6.19 -12.13 29.07
C ASN A 25 5.99 -10.71 28.54
N ILE A 26 7.04 -9.90 28.67
CA ILE A 26 7.17 -8.70 27.87
C ILE A 26 7.37 -9.19 26.44
N LYS A 27 6.26 -9.29 25.68
CA LYS A 27 6.33 -8.96 24.26
C LYS A 27 6.64 -7.47 24.22
N VAL A 28 7.91 -7.14 24.47
CA VAL A 28 8.47 -5.88 24.00
C VAL A 28 8.05 -5.85 22.54
N ASN A 29 7.79 -4.69 21.98
CA ASN A 29 7.69 -4.55 20.54
C ASN A 29 9.10 -4.87 19.97
N GLN A 30 9.52 -6.15 20.08
CA GLN A 30 10.86 -6.71 19.92
C GLN A 30 11.34 -6.47 18.49
N ASP A 31 10.39 -6.14 17.61
CA ASP A 31 10.64 -5.81 16.23
C ASP A 31 10.79 -4.30 15.95
N SER A 32 10.88 -3.41 16.94
CA SER A 32 11.04 -1.96 16.69
C SER A 32 12.24 -1.33 17.38
N LEU A 33 12.52 -1.73 18.63
CA LEU A 33 13.66 -1.20 19.42
C LEU A 33 14.91 -2.08 19.39
N VAL A 34 14.78 -3.34 18.95
CA VAL A 34 15.83 -4.36 19.08
C VAL A 34 16.67 -4.52 17.79
N TRP A 35 16.41 -3.71 16.76
CA TRP A 35 17.04 -3.79 15.42
C TRP A 35 18.25 -2.89 15.22
N PHE A 36 18.73 -2.24 16.27
CA PHE A 36 19.87 -1.35 16.14
C PHE A 36 21.21 -2.11 16.14
N THR A 37 21.24 -3.40 16.51
CA THR A 37 22.31 -4.36 16.15
C THR A 37 21.77 -5.80 16.08
N THR A 38 22.18 -6.56 15.06
CA THR A 38 22.08 -8.03 15.01
C THR A 38 23.43 -8.62 15.37
N GLU A 39 23.53 -9.31 16.52
CA GLU A 39 24.67 -10.18 16.81
C GLU A 39 24.33 -11.61 16.39
N LYS A 40 25.19 -12.23 15.58
CA LYS A 40 25.17 -13.69 15.39
C LYS A 40 26.01 -14.30 16.49
N LYS A 41 25.37 -15.02 17.43
CA LYS A 41 26.08 -15.91 18.35
C LYS A 41 25.83 -17.36 17.98
N VAL A 42 26.88 -18.17 18.04
CA VAL A 42 26.76 -19.62 17.94
C VAL A 42 26.40 -20.15 19.32
N VAL A 43 25.22 -20.75 19.45
CA VAL A 43 24.79 -21.45 20.66
C VAL A 43 24.54 -22.89 20.28
N ASN A 44 25.29 -23.82 20.88
CA ASN A 44 25.24 -25.26 20.58
C ASN A 44 25.47 -25.58 19.09
N GLY A 45 26.43 -24.91 18.44
CA GLY A 45 26.75 -25.15 17.02
C GLY A 45 25.75 -24.59 16.02
N ILE A 46 24.65 -23.96 16.48
CA ILE A 46 23.63 -23.35 15.62
C ILE A 46 23.74 -21.83 15.74
N PRO A 47 23.91 -21.08 14.64
CA PRO A 47 23.82 -19.63 14.65
C PRO A 47 22.41 -19.21 15.09
N LYS A 48 22.31 -18.46 16.18
CA LYS A 48 21.07 -17.77 16.55
C LYS A 48 21.27 -16.27 16.42
N GLU A 49 20.33 -15.61 15.77
CA GLU A 49 20.24 -14.15 15.78
C GLU A 49 19.75 -13.72 17.16
N ILE A 50 20.60 -12.98 17.88
CA ILE A 50 20.22 -12.34 19.13
C ILE A 50 20.01 -10.87 18.80
N LYS A 51 18.76 -10.42 18.96
CA LYS A 51 18.42 -9.01 18.86
C LYS A 51 18.81 -8.35 20.19
N VAL A 52 19.72 -7.37 20.16
CA VAL A 52 20.11 -6.58 21.34
C VAL A 52 19.66 -5.14 21.11
N PRO A 53 18.87 -4.53 22.01
CA PRO A 53 18.53 -3.12 21.87
C PRO A 53 19.78 -2.28 22.07
N VAL A 54 20.05 -1.34 21.15
CA VAL A 54 21.14 -0.37 21.35
C VAL A 54 20.76 0.53 22.53
N PRO A 55 21.65 0.68 23.52
CA PRO A 55 21.37 1.60 24.63
C PRO A 55 21.19 3.03 24.11
N LEU A 56 20.19 3.75 24.61
CA LEU A 56 19.88 5.12 24.19
C LEU A 56 19.91 6.09 25.37
N THR A 57 20.07 7.37 25.09
CA THR A 57 19.87 8.42 26.10
C THR A 57 18.38 8.61 26.41
N ILE A 58 18.05 9.17 27.57
CA ILE A 58 16.65 9.45 27.92
C ILE A 58 15.98 10.39 26.91
N ASP A 59 16.72 11.37 26.39
CA ASP A 59 16.22 12.31 25.40
C ASP A 59 16.01 11.64 24.03
N GLN A 60 16.84 10.66 23.66
CA GLN A 60 16.61 9.84 22.48
C GLN A 60 15.32 9.02 22.59
N TYR A 61 15.05 8.42 23.76
CA TYR A 61 13.78 7.75 24.01
C TYR A 61 12.58 8.70 23.94
N LYS A 62 12.69 9.92 24.48
CA LYS A 62 11.65 10.95 24.36
C LYS A 62 11.33 11.26 22.90
N VAL A 63 12.35 11.44 22.05
CA VAL A 63 12.16 11.69 20.61
C VAL A 63 11.48 10.51 19.92
N LEU A 64 11.95 9.28 20.14
CA LEU A 64 11.33 8.08 19.56
C LEU A 64 9.86 7.90 19.98
N SER A 65 9.55 8.19 21.25
CA SER A 65 8.19 8.01 21.79
C SER A 65 7.13 8.89 21.13
N LYS A 66 7.52 9.95 20.41
CA LYS A 66 6.60 10.75 19.60
C LYS A 66 6.06 9.98 18.40
N ASN A 67 6.84 9.05 17.88
CA ASN A 67 6.62 8.41 16.59
C ASN A 67 6.22 6.93 16.75
N VAL A 68 6.62 6.28 17.85
CA VAL A 68 6.30 4.87 18.12
C VAL A 68 6.05 4.60 19.60
N ASP A 69 5.19 3.62 19.87
CA ASP A 69 5.11 3.05 21.21
C ASP A 69 6.37 2.25 21.53
N LEU A 70 7.07 2.67 22.58
CA LEU A 70 8.27 2.00 23.05
C LEU A 70 7.95 0.68 23.76
N PHE A 71 6.76 0.57 24.38
CA PHE A 71 6.35 -0.57 25.19
C PHE A 71 4.92 -1.03 24.85
N GLU A 72 4.68 -2.35 24.88
CA GLU A 72 3.37 -2.94 24.55
C GLU A 72 2.32 -2.60 25.61
N GLY A 73 1.12 -2.21 25.17
CA GLY A 73 -0.01 -1.88 26.04
C GLY A 73 0.20 -0.60 26.87
N GLN A 74 1.18 0.23 26.51
CA GLN A 74 1.39 1.52 27.16
C GLN A 74 0.22 2.47 26.91
N THR A 75 -0.13 3.24 27.94
CA THR A 75 -1.12 4.33 27.84
C THR A 75 -0.47 5.71 28.03
N LYS A 76 0.62 5.76 28.81
CA LYS A 76 1.42 6.96 29.06
C LYS A 76 2.85 6.56 29.44
N LEU A 77 3.80 7.44 29.16
CA LEU A 77 5.19 7.35 29.62
C LEU A 77 5.56 8.55 30.49
N GLU A 78 6.38 8.30 31.50
CA GLU A 78 7.07 9.32 32.29
C GLU A 78 8.57 9.02 32.24
N PHE A 79 9.34 10.00 31.78
CA PHE A 79 10.78 9.88 31.58
C PHE A 79 11.52 10.38 32.82
N LEU A 80 12.20 9.48 33.51
CA LEU A 80 13.02 9.75 34.69
C LEU A 80 14.49 9.81 34.27
N ASP A 81 15.37 10.33 35.13
CA ASP A 81 16.79 10.53 34.78
C ASP A 81 17.50 9.24 34.37
N ASN A 82 17.14 8.11 35.00
CA ASN A 82 17.77 6.80 34.80
C ASN A 82 16.76 5.69 34.45
N ASP A 83 15.51 6.02 34.14
CA ASP A 83 14.48 5.02 33.83
C ASP A 83 13.30 5.61 33.04
N ILE A 84 12.43 4.73 32.55
CA ILE A 84 11.13 5.12 31.98
C ILE A 84 10.04 4.42 32.78
N LYS A 85 9.12 5.20 33.33
CA LYS A 85 7.92 4.70 33.98
C LYS A 85 6.80 4.55 32.96
N ILE A 86 6.28 3.35 32.85
CA ILE A 86 5.28 2.93 31.86
C ILE A 86 3.95 2.75 32.57
N PHE A 87 2.92 3.47 32.13
CA PHE A 87 1.56 3.35 32.67
C PHE A 87 0.71 2.42 31.79
N LYS A 88 0.01 1.49 32.43
CA LYS A 88 -0.99 0.59 31.81
C LYS A 88 -2.31 0.74 32.57
N GLY A 89 -3.16 1.69 32.17
CA GLY A 89 -4.35 2.04 32.95
C GLY A 89 -3.96 2.69 34.28
N SER A 90 -4.43 2.14 35.40
CA SER A 90 -4.08 2.64 36.75
C SER A 90 -2.68 2.20 37.22
N ASP A 91 -2.13 1.15 36.64
CA ASP A 91 -0.87 0.57 37.10
C ASP A 91 0.34 1.22 36.42
N SER A 92 1.48 1.21 37.10
CA SER A 92 2.73 1.70 36.54
C SER A 92 3.91 0.78 36.88
N ILE A 93 4.82 0.64 35.93
CA ILE A 93 6.02 -0.17 36.05
C ILE A 93 7.25 0.60 35.59
N LEU A 94 8.41 0.22 36.09
CA LEU A 94 9.70 0.75 35.65
C LEU A 94 10.31 -0.16 34.58
N ALA A 95 10.79 0.43 33.48
CA ALA A 95 11.36 -0.30 32.36
C ALA A 95 12.60 -1.11 32.79
N SER A 96 13.50 -0.53 33.58
CA SER A 96 14.73 -1.18 34.08
C SER A 96 14.46 -2.45 34.90
N LYS A 97 13.37 -2.47 35.67
CA LYS A 97 13.00 -3.61 36.53
C LYS A 97 12.38 -4.76 35.76
N ASN A 98 11.85 -4.49 34.57
CA ASN A 98 11.06 -5.43 33.82
C ASN A 98 11.82 -5.99 32.62
N SER A 99 12.71 -5.21 31.99
CA SER A 99 13.51 -5.68 30.87
C SER A 99 15.01 -5.70 31.20
N LYS A 100 15.58 -6.90 31.30
CA LYS A 100 17.04 -7.08 31.47
C LYS A 100 17.85 -6.51 30.30
N SER A 101 17.23 -6.32 29.13
CA SER A 101 17.87 -5.74 27.96
C SER A 101 17.72 -4.21 27.90
N PHE A 102 16.88 -3.60 28.72
CA PHE A 102 16.73 -2.15 28.74
C PHE A 102 17.97 -1.49 29.38
N LYS A 103 18.58 -0.56 28.65
CA LYS A 103 19.75 0.18 29.09
C LYS A 103 19.63 1.64 28.67
N ILE A 104 19.77 2.54 29.62
CA ILE A 104 19.96 3.97 29.37
C ILE A 104 21.45 4.26 29.45
N ILE A 105 21.95 5.07 28.53
CA ILE A 105 23.31 5.60 28.55
C ILE A 105 23.30 7.10 28.75
N LYS A 106 24.38 7.62 29.34
CA LYS A 106 24.61 9.05 29.44
C LYS A 106 24.92 9.64 28.05
N PRO A 107 24.51 10.89 27.79
CA PRO A 107 24.91 11.59 26.57
C PRO A 107 26.43 11.80 26.55
N LEU A 108 27.01 11.79 25.34
CA LEU A 108 28.44 12.02 25.13
C LEU A 108 28.78 13.50 25.29
N ASN A 109 29.73 13.86 26.15
CA ASN A 109 30.19 15.24 26.24
C ASN A 109 31.13 15.55 25.08
N LEU A 110 30.97 16.75 24.52
CA LEU A 110 31.77 17.25 23.41
C LEU A 110 32.68 18.36 23.91
N LYS A 111 33.95 18.29 23.52
CA LYS A 111 34.95 19.34 23.77
C LYS A 111 35.61 19.73 22.45
N ARG A 112 35.62 21.02 22.15
CA ARG A 112 36.41 21.61 21.05
C ARG A 112 37.85 21.79 21.52
N GLU A 113 38.80 21.41 20.67
CA GLU A 113 40.22 21.66 20.87
C GLU A 113 40.79 22.25 19.57
N TYR A 114 41.65 23.24 19.73
CA TYR A 114 42.34 23.86 18.61
C TYR A 114 43.83 23.65 18.85
N ASP A 115 44.47 22.99 17.92
CA ASP A 115 45.92 22.85 17.89
C ASP A 115 46.50 24.06 17.17
N GLU A 116 47.15 24.94 17.93
CA GLU A 116 47.77 26.16 17.41
C GLU A 116 49.00 25.86 16.54
N GLU A 117 49.71 24.76 16.79
CA GLU A 117 50.94 24.39 16.08
C GLU A 117 50.62 23.82 14.69
N GLU A 118 49.60 22.96 14.62
CA GLU A 118 49.16 22.33 13.37
C GLU A 118 48.05 23.13 12.65
N ASN A 119 47.63 24.28 13.19
CA ASN A 119 46.54 25.12 12.69
C ASN A 119 45.28 24.28 12.37
N TYR A 120 44.90 23.44 13.33
CA TYR A 120 43.95 22.36 13.12
C TYR A 120 42.90 22.32 14.23
N GLU A 121 41.63 22.20 13.82
CA GLU A 121 40.50 22.15 14.75
C GLU A 121 39.96 20.73 14.84
N SER A 122 39.76 20.23 16.07
CA SER A 122 39.12 18.94 16.29
C SER A 122 38.10 18.96 17.44
N ILE A 123 37.23 17.95 17.42
CA ILE A 123 36.25 17.72 18.48
C ILE A 123 36.54 16.36 19.12
N TYR A 124 36.60 16.37 20.45
CA TYR A 124 36.81 15.20 21.28
C TYR A 124 35.56 14.84 22.07
N VAL A 125 35.37 13.54 22.28
CA VAL A 125 34.44 13.00 23.28
C VAL A 125 35.21 12.74 24.57
N GLY A 126 34.73 13.27 25.69
CA GLY A 126 35.38 13.08 26.99
C GLY A 126 34.38 13.13 28.15
N GLU A 127 34.89 13.12 29.38
CA GLU A 127 34.07 13.16 30.60
C GLU A 127 33.60 14.59 30.96
N ASP A 128 34.38 15.61 30.59
CA ASP A 128 34.08 17.01 30.93
C ASP A 128 33.19 17.70 29.89
N GLN A 129 32.17 18.43 30.36
CA GLN A 129 31.29 19.22 29.50
C GLN A 129 31.86 20.61 29.23
N GLN A 130 31.94 21.02 27.96
CA GLN A 130 32.18 22.42 27.61
C GLN A 130 30.92 23.26 27.88
N GLN A 131 31.03 24.29 28.75
CA GLN A 131 29.88 25.12 29.15
C GLN A 131 29.25 25.91 27.99
N ASN A 132 30.03 26.25 26.95
CA ASN A 132 29.60 27.06 25.81
C ASN A 132 30.01 26.41 24.47
N PHE A 133 29.39 25.28 24.14
CA PHE A 133 29.58 24.66 22.83
C PHE A 133 29.05 25.56 21.70
N ASP A 134 29.83 25.75 20.63
CA ASP A 134 29.41 26.48 19.44
C ASP A 134 28.61 25.57 18.50
N TYR A 135 27.30 25.79 18.44
CA TYR A 135 26.38 24.99 17.62
C TYR A 135 26.59 25.19 16.11
N ASN A 136 27.32 26.23 15.68
CA ASN A 136 27.68 26.44 14.28
C ASN A 136 28.61 25.34 13.74
N LEU A 137 29.33 24.64 14.62
CA LEU A 137 30.23 23.53 14.25
C LEU A 137 29.48 22.34 13.64
N LEU A 138 28.17 22.20 13.90
CA LEU A 138 27.33 21.16 13.28
C LEU A 138 27.12 21.38 11.77
N TYR A 139 27.41 22.58 11.26
CA TYR A 139 27.33 22.95 9.84
C TYR A 139 28.69 22.85 9.12
N LYS A 140 29.76 22.46 9.84
CA LYS A 140 31.12 22.40 9.31
C LYS A 140 31.63 20.97 9.35
N LYS A 141 32.32 20.56 8.29
CA LYS A 141 33.14 19.36 8.32
C LYS A 141 34.40 19.67 9.13
N ILE A 142 34.50 19.02 10.28
CA ILE A 142 35.60 19.16 11.23
C ILE A 142 36.06 17.74 11.52
N ASP A 143 37.37 17.56 11.62
CA ASP A 143 37.95 16.27 11.93
C ASP A 143 37.70 15.91 13.40
N PHE A 144 37.58 14.61 13.66
CA PHE A 144 37.00 14.11 14.91
C PHE A 144 37.83 12.97 15.48
N TYR A 145 38.07 13.01 16.79
CA TYR A 145 38.82 11.98 17.47
C TYR A 145 38.06 11.48 18.71
N PHE A 146 37.90 10.16 18.80
CA PHE A 146 37.47 9.49 20.03
C PHE A 146 38.72 9.16 20.85
N LYS A 147 38.78 9.62 22.11
CA LYS A 147 39.90 9.29 23.02
C LYS A 147 39.86 7.84 23.52
N ASP A 148 38.68 7.23 23.55
CA ASP A 148 38.51 5.83 23.94
C ASP A 148 38.01 4.99 22.76
N GLU A 149 38.75 3.93 22.44
CA GLU A 149 38.38 2.92 21.42
C GLU A 149 37.22 2.01 21.85
N THR A 150 36.72 2.19 23.07
CA THR A 150 35.70 1.31 23.64
C THR A 150 34.29 1.84 23.40
N ASP A 151 33.53 1.00 22.70
CA ASP A 151 32.08 0.91 22.68
C ASP A 151 31.26 1.77 21.68
N PHE A 152 30.82 1.05 20.63
CA PHE A 152 29.68 1.30 19.73
C PHE A 152 29.91 1.97 18.36
N GLY A 153 31.10 1.87 17.76
CA GLY A 153 31.22 1.91 16.28
C GLY A 153 30.89 3.23 15.57
N TYR A 154 30.74 4.34 16.28
CA TYR A 154 30.60 5.67 15.68
C TYR A 154 32.00 6.24 15.44
N LYS A 155 32.41 6.40 14.19
CA LYS A 155 33.74 6.93 13.83
C LYS A 155 33.74 8.37 13.29
N ASN A 156 32.56 9.02 13.19
CA ASN A 156 32.43 10.30 12.49
C ASN A 156 31.70 11.36 13.34
N TRP A 157 32.12 12.63 13.19
CA TRP A 157 31.41 13.81 13.71
C TRP A 157 29.97 13.89 13.16
N PRO A 158 28.94 14.09 14.01
CA PRO A 158 27.54 14.26 13.60
C PRO A 158 27.29 15.63 12.95
N THR A 159 27.99 15.95 11.86
CA THR A 159 27.61 17.10 11.01
C THR A 159 26.19 16.92 10.49
N LEU A 160 25.49 18.02 10.22
CA LEU A 160 24.21 17.96 9.52
C LEU A 160 24.33 17.22 8.19
N GLU A 161 25.47 17.37 7.50
CA GLU A 161 25.76 16.61 6.29
C GLU A 161 25.82 15.11 6.55
N SER A 162 26.54 14.62 7.57
CA SER A 162 26.67 13.19 7.84
C SER A 162 25.35 12.58 8.32
N ILE A 163 24.59 13.32 9.12
CA ILE A 163 23.27 12.91 9.61
C ILE A 163 22.30 12.80 8.42
N VAL A 164 22.17 13.84 7.60
CA VAL A 164 21.25 13.82 6.46
C VAL A 164 21.69 12.79 5.42
N SER A 165 23.00 12.66 5.16
CA SER A 165 23.53 11.60 4.28
C SER A 165 23.09 10.20 4.73
N LYS A 166 23.06 9.96 6.04
CA LYS A 166 22.56 8.70 6.60
C LYS A 166 21.04 8.55 6.47
N ILE A 167 20.28 9.64 6.59
CA ILE A 167 18.81 9.64 6.39
C ILE A 167 18.47 9.29 4.94
N VAL A 168 19.17 9.86 3.97
CA VAL A 168 18.90 9.65 2.53
C VAL A 168 19.40 8.30 2.03
N SER A 169 20.38 7.70 2.71
CA SER A 169 20.85 6.35 2.39
C SER A 169 19.89 5.25 2.87
N VAL A 170 18.92 5.58 3.72
CA VAL A 170 17.98 4.59 4.28
C VAL A 170 17.23 3.89 3.14
N GLN A 171 17.05 2.58 3.27
CA GLN A 171 16.21 1.78 2.38
C GLN A 171 14.97 1.25 3.10
N LEU A 172 13.99 0.75 2.33
CA LEU A 172 12.85 0.05 2.90
C LEU A 172 13.31 -1.19 3.68
N GLY A 173 12.72 -1.40 4.85
CA GLY A 173 13.05 -2.54 5.71
C GLY A 173 14.30 -2.33 6.58
N GLU A 174 15.02 -1.21 6.43
CA GLU A 174 16.14 -0.87 7.32
C GLU A 174 15.67 -0.29 8.66
N SER A 175 16.57 -0.26 9.65
CA SER A 175 16.29 0.05 11.06
C SER A 175 15.46 1.33 11.27
N TRP A 176 15.65 2.38 10.46
CA TRP A 176 14.85 3.61 10.57
C TRP A 176 13.42 3.47 10.08
N THR A 177 13.18 2.77 8.96
CA THR A 177 11.81 2.43 8.50
C THR A 177 11.12 1.41 9.40
N LEU A 178 11.88 0.72 10.26
CA LEU A 178 11.33 -0.14 11.30
C LEU A 178 11.01 0.65 12.58
N ALA A 179 11.88 1.57 12.99
CA ALA A 179 11.76 2.39 14.19
C ALA A 179 10.80 3.58 14.04
N ILE A 180 10.64 4.11 12.83
CA ILE A 180 9.62 5.10 12.45
C ILE A 180 8.90 4.51 11.24
N PRO A 181 7.86 3.67 11.45
CA PRO A 181 7.23 2.89 10.38
C PRO A 181 6.75 3.71 9.19
N ASN A 182 6.42 4.98 9.40
CA ASN A 182 5.82 5.86 8.40
C ASN A 182 6.85 6.74 7.69
N PHE A 183 8.12 6.65 8.08
CA PHE A 183 9.20 7.33 7.37
C PHE A 183 9.35 6.71 5.97
N ILE A 184 9.16 7.53 4.93
CA ILE A 184 9.38 7.14 3.54
C ILE A 184 10.83 7.46 3.17
N PRO A 185 11.65 6.46 2.80
CA PRO A 185 12.99 6.74 2.32
C PRO A 185 12.98 7.55 1.02
N THR A 186 14.02 8.36 0.77
CA THR A 186 14.04 9.26 -0.40
C THR A 186 13.82 8.53 -1.72
N LYS A 187 14.36 7.31 -1.87
CA LYS A 187 14.18 6.48 -3.07
C LYS A 187 12.73 6.10 -3.36
N TRP A 188 11.80 6.39 -2.45
CA TRP A 188 10.37 6.06 -2.55
C TRP A 188 9.45 7.28 -2.44
N ILE A 189 10.01 8.49 -2.42
CA ILE A 189 9.24 9.74 -2.43
C ILE A 189 9.83 10.68 -3.47
N ARG A 190 8.98 11.37 -4.24
CA ARG A 190 9.44 12.44 -5.13
C ARG A 190 9.88 13.65 -4.31
N ALA A 191 10.92 14.34 -4.77
CA ALA A 191 11.37 15.60 -4.15
C ALA A 191 10.23 16.63 -4.06
N LYS A 192 9.41 16.74 -5.13
CA LYS A 192 8.24 17.63 -5.20
C LYS A 192 7.16 17.28 -4.17
N SER A 193 6.95 15.99 -3.90
CA SER A 193 6.02 15.52 -2.88
C SER A 193 6.56 15.76 -1.47
N TRP A 194 7.85 15.48 -1.25
CA TRP A 194 8.49 15.62 0.06
C TRP A 194 8.40 17.05 0.59
N ILE A 195 8.65 18.06 -0.26
CA ILE A 195 8.59 19.48 0.17
C ILE A 195 7.19 19.94 0.60
N LYS A 196 6.13 19.23 0.15
CA LYS A 196 4.73 19.48 0.51
C LYS A 196 4.27 18.60 1.68
N ASN A 197 5.01 17.54 2.00
CA ASN A 197 4.65 16.55 2.99
C ASN A 197 5.24 16.89 4.38
N GLN A 198 4.50 17.70 5.15
CA GLN A 198 4.89 18.11 6.51
C GLN A 198 5.12 16.94 7.47
N GLU A 199 4.42 15.83 7.28
CA GLU A 199 4.59 14.63 8.12
C GLU A 199 5.98 14.01 7.88
N GLN A 200 6.41 13.87 6.62
CA GLN A 200 7.75 13.37 6.28
C GLN A 200 8.86 14.34 6.70
N ILE A 201 8.64 15.64 6.54
CA ILE A 201 9.59 16.67 7.02
C ILE A 201 9.75 16.56 8.54
N SER A 202 8.66 16.38 9.30
CA SER A 202 8.72 16.20 10.75
C SER A 202 9.49 14.93 11.14
N TYR A 203 9.38 13.83 10.40
CA TYR A 203 10.18 12.63 10.66
C TYR A 203 11.67 12.90 10.46
N TRP A 204 12.05 13.69 9.44
CA TRP A 204 13.44 14.11 9.27
C TRP A 204 13.93 14.99 10.43
N GLU A 205 13.12 15.97 10.86
CA GLU A 205 13.40 16.81 12.02
C GLU A 205 13.66 15.95 13.27
N ASP A 206 12.81 14.96 13.53
CA ASP A 206 12.94 14.06 14.67
C ASP A 206 14.14 13.11 14.54
N ILE A 207 14.48 12.58 13.36
CA ILE A 207 15.67 11.71 13.18
C ILE A 207 16.97 12.51 13.37
N ILE A 208 17.02 13.76 12.87
CA ILE A 208 18.17 14.65 13.11
C ILE A 208 18.27 14.94 14.60
N LEU A 209 17.17 15.33 15.25
CA LEU A 209 17.13 15.60 16.68
C LEU A 209 17.56 14.37 17.50
N PHE A 210 17.05 13.18 17.18
CA PHE A 210 17.43 11.93 17.82
C PHE A 210 18.94 11.70 17.75
N THR A 211 19.55 11.93 16.58
CA THR A 211 20.99 11.72 16.40
C THR A 211 21.79 12.72 17.24
N LEU A 212 21.37 13.98 17.27
CA LEU A 212 22.01 15.03 18.07
C LEU A 212 21.85 14.80 19.58
N LYS A 213 20.73 14.19 20.02
CA LYS A 213 20.46 13.86 21.44
C LYS A 213 21.31 12.71 22.00
N ARG A 214 22.17 12.10 21.18
CA ARG A 214 23.26 11.23 21.68
C ARG A 214 24.33 12.03 22.43
N TYR A 215 24.49 13.31 22.09
CA TYR A 215 25.50 14.21 22.61
C TYR A 215 24.90 15.18 23.63
N ASN A 216 25.71 15.67 24.56
CA ASN A 216 25.30 16.63 25.58
C ASN A 216 25.22 18.04 24.97
N LEU A 217 24.17 18.26 24.20
CA LEU A 217 23.84 19.50 23.49
C LEU A 217 22.55 20.11 24.06
N PRO A 218 22.57 20.64 25.30
CA PRO A 218 21.37 20.92 26.09
C PRO A 218 20.51 22.05 25.53
N LYS A 219 21.06 22.95 24.70
CA LYS A 219 20.27 24.04 24.10
C LYS A 219 19.44 23.58 22.91
N ILE A 220 19.73 22.43 22.28
CA ILE A 220 18.93 21.91 21.16
C ILE A 220 17.64 21.29 21.72
N ASN A 221 16.52 21.96 21.44
CA ASN A 221 15.20 21.44 21.75
C ASN A 221 14.48 20.91 20.51
N ARG A 222 14.68 21.57 19.36
CA ARG A 222 14.00 21.25 18.11
C ARG A 222 14.91 21.48 16.91
N VAL A 223 14.76 20.64 15.89
CA VAL A 223 15.26 20.88 14.54
C VAL A 223 14.09 21.39 13.70
N LYS A 224 14.32 22.40 12.88
CA LYS A 224 13.31 22.93 11.94
C LYS A 224 13.84 22.84 10.51
N ILE A 225 13.13 22.13 9.65
CA ILE A 225 13.38 22.09 8.22
C ILE A 225 12.36 23.01 7.55
N THR A 226 12.85 23.96 6.74
CA THR A 226 11.99 24.86 5.97
C THR A 226 12.12 24.54 4.49
N PRO A 227 11.13 23.90 3.85
CA PRO A 227 11.16 23.68 2.41
C PRO A 227 11.07 25.02 1.68
N LEU A 228 11.91 25.21 0.66
CA LEU A 228 11.94 26.41 -0.18
C LEU A 228 11.42 26.14 -1.60
N GLY A 229 11.55 24.89 -2.07
CA GLY A 229 11.17 24.49 -3.42
C GLY A 229 11.87 23.20 -3.82
N TYR A 230 11.95 22.92 -5.12
CA TYR A 230 12.71 21.81 -5.67
C TYR A 230 13.46 22.28 -6.91
N ALA A 231 14.52 21.56 -7.28
CA ALA A 231 15.19 21.71 -8.55
C ALA A 231 14.95 20.46 -9.40
N GLU A 232 14.82 20.66 -10.71
CA GLU A 232 14.61 19.59 -11.67
C GLU A 232 15.41 19.91 -12.94
N TYR A 233 16.11 18.90 -13.45
CA TYR A 233 16.92 19.01 -14.64
C TYR A 233 16.84 17.73 -15.45
N GLU A 234 16.64 17.88 -16.75
CA GLU A 234 16.56 16.77 -17.69
C GLU A 234 17.95 16.57 -18.35
N ALA A 235 18.61 15.46 -17.99
CA ALA A 235 19.81 14.95 -18.66
C ALA A 235 19.42 13.74 -19.54
N THR A 236 20.21 12.66 -19.56
CA THR A 236 19.76 11.35 -20.07
C THR A 236 18.71 10.70 -19.15
N THR A 237 18.70 11.09 -17.87
CA THR A 237 17.67 10.79 -16.88
C THR A 237 17.20 12.11 -16.25
N LEU A 238 15.94 12.15 -15.80
CA LEU A 238 15.39 13.30 -15.10
C LEU A 238 15.90 13.29 -13.65
N LEU A 239 16.56 14.36 -13.24
CA LEU A 239 17.09 14.54 -11.89
C LEU A 239 16.19 15.51 -11.11
N SER A 240 15.77 15.13 -9.89
CA SER A 240 14.94 15.98 -9.02
C SER A 240 15.44 15.99 -7.59
N THR A 241 15.57 17.16 -6.95
CA THR A 241 16.06 17.28 -5.56
C THR A 241 15.33 18.41 -4.81
N PRO A 242 15.02 18.26 -3.51
CA PRO A 242 14.40 19.32 -2.74
C PRO A 242 15.42 20.42 -2.39
N ILE A 243 14.91 21.64 -2.24
CA ILE A 243 15.65 22.80 -1.77
C ILE A 243 15.06 23.20 -0.43
N PHE A 244 15.87 23.27 0.62
CA PHE A 244 15.38 23.53 1.98
C PHE A 244 16.44 24.17 2.88
N LYS A 245 16.02 24.68 4.03
CA LYS A 245 16.90 25.15 5.12
C LYS A 245 16.78 24.26 6.34
N ILE A 246 17.82 24.22 7.16
CA ILE A 246 17.81 23.55 8.47
C ILE A 246 18.17 24.59 9.53
N ASP A 247 17.40 24.68 10.60
CA ASP A 247 17.64 25.52 11.78
C ASP A 247 17.59 24.67 13.06
N LEU A 248 18.36 25.07 14.07
CA LEU A 248 18.41 24.46 15.39
C LEU A 248 17.81 25.44 16.40
N LEU A 249 16.77 25.03 17.11
CA LEU A 249 15.97 25.90 17.97
C LEU A 249 16.06 25.49 19.44
N ASP A 250 16.06 26.49 20.32
CA ASP A 250 15.95 26.31 21.77
C ASP A 250 14.51 26.02 22.23
N LYS A 251 14.34 25.85 23.55
CA LYS A 251 13.03 25.61 24.19
C LYS A 251 12.01 26.74 23.97
N ASN A 252 12.46 27.94 23.62
CA ASN A 252 11.65 29.12 23.35
C ASN A 252 11.47 29.36 21.83
N ASN A 253 11.82 28.40 20.98
CA ASN A 253 11.84 28.51 19.52
C ASN A 253 12.78 29.60 18.97
N LYS A 254 13.84 29.96 19.70
CA LYS A 254 14.89 30.86 19.20
C LYS A 254 16.00 30.06 18.54
N SER A 255 16.47 30.51 17.39
CA SER A 255 17.62 29.90 16.71
C SER A 255 18.87 30.00 17.59
N ILE A 256 19.58 28.89 17.74
CA ILE A 256 20.82 28.81 18.51
C ILE A 256 22.07 28.87 17.62
N VAL A 257 21.87 28.98 16.31
CA VAL A 257 22.94 29.08 15.31
C VAL A 257 22.96 30.48 14.68
N SER A 258 24.07 30.81 14.02
CA SER A 258 24.25 32.12 13.39
C SER A 258 23.24 32.35 12.26
N LYS A 259 22.99 33.62 11.93
CA LYS A 259 22.19 33.99 10.77
C LYS A 259 22.74 33.39 9.48
N GLU A 260 24.06 33.38 9.33
CA GLU A 260 24.74 32.77 8.20
C GLU A 260 24.37 31.29 8.04
N ASN A 261 24.45 30.49 9.11
CA ASN A 261 24.14 29.06 9.05
C ASN A 261 22.65 28.76 8.93
N ARG A 262 21.77 29.49 9.62
CA ARG A 262 20.32 29.25 9.52
C ARG A 262 19.76 29.62 8.15
N ASP A 263 20.38 30.60 7.47
CA ASP A 263 19.91 31.10 6.19
C ASP A 263 20.47 30.28 5.01
N LYS A 264 21.41 29.35 5.26
CA LYS A 264 21.94 28.42 4.25
C LYS A 264 20.83 27.63 3.58
N THR A 265 20.97 27.51 2.27
CA THR A 265 20.08 26.72 1.42
C THR A 265 20.77 25.41 1.07
N PHE A 266 20.11 24.28 1.29
CA PHE A 266 20.63 22.96 1.02
C PHE A 266 19.86 22.24 -0.07
N ILE A 267 20.57 21.34 -0.76
CA ILE A 267 20.03 20.33 -1.67
C ILE A 267 20.65 18.97 -1.36
N ILE A 268 20.10 17.90 -1.95
CA ILE A 268 20.60 16.54 -1.78
C ILE A 268 21.06 15.97 -3.12
N ILE A 269 22.31 15.53 -3.19
CA ILE A 269 22.96 14.99 -4.40
C ILE A 269 23.87 13.83 -3.98
N ASN A 270 23.86 12.69 -4.70
CA ASN A 270 24.77 11.56 -4.46
C ASN A 270 24.83 11.12 -2.97
N ASN A 271 23.67 10.91 -2.36
CA ASN A 271 23.53 10.66 -0.91
C ASN A 271 24.14 11.70 0.04
N GLN A 272 24.38 12.94 -0.40
CA GLN A 272 25.02 13.99 0.41
C GLN A 272 24.17 15.27 0.48
N LEU A 273 24.23 15.94 1.63
CA LEU A 273 23.69 17.29 1.82
C LEU A 273 24.70 18.31 1.29
N VAL A 274 24.31 19.13 0.31
CA VAL A 274 25.18 20.11 -0.33
C VAL A 274 24.68 21.52 -0.07
N ASP A 275 25.57 22.41 0.38
CA ASP A 275 25.29 23.84 0.48
C ASP A 275 25.16 24.44 -0.93
N ALA A 276 23.96 24.97 -1.20
CA ALA A 276 23.56 25.61 -2.45
C ALA A 276 23.35 27.12 -2.28
N THR A 277 23.81 27.71 -1.18
CA THR A 277 23.70 29.15 -0.92
C THR A 277 24.38 29.95 -2.04
N GLY A 278 23.64 30.92 -2.60
CA GLY A 278 24.14 31.78 -3.70
C GLY A 278 24.25 31.11 -5.07
N LYS A 279 23.92 29.81 -5.21
CA LYS A 279 24.02 29.08 -6.48
C LYS A 279 22.72 29.15 -7.29
N SER A 280 22.33 30.35 -7.71
CA SER A 280 21.11 30.58 -8.50
C SER A 280 21.43 30.83 -10.00
N PRO A 281 20.73 30.19 -10.95
CA PRO A 281 19.70 29.16 -10.74
C PRO A 281 20.32 27.79 -10.41
N ILE A 282 19.75 27.08 -9.44
CA ILE A 282 20.25 25.78 -8.96
C ILE A 282 20.31 24.75 -10.12
N ASN A 283 19.42 24.87 -11.11
CA ASN A 283 19.43 24.02 -12.30
C ASN A 283 20.75 24.08 -13.09
N ASP A 284 21.41 25.24 -13.14
CA ASP A 284 22.71 25.37 -13.83
C ASP A 284 23.87 24.79 -13.00
N PHE A 285 23.72 24.73 -11.68
CA PHE A 285 24.63 24.00 -10.81
C PHE A 285 24.50 22.48 -11.02
N LEU A 286 23.27 21.98 -11.19
CA LEU A 286 23.01 20.56 -11.47
C LEU A 286 23.56 20.12 -12.84
N LYS A 287 23.43 20.95 -13.88
CA LYS A 287 23.96 20.68 -15.24
C LYS A 287 25.45 20.35 -15.32
N LYS A 288 26.26 20.92 -14.43
CA LYS A 288 27.72 20.91 -14.53
C LYS A 288 28.38 19.71 -13.85
N LYS A 289 27.60 18.78 -13.29
CA LYS A 289 28.12 17.66 -12.50
C LYS A 289 27.41 16.37 -12.91
N ASP A 290 28.17 15.27 -12.90
CA ASP A 290 27.66 13.91 -13.04
C ASP A 290 26.94 13.53 -11.73
N ILE A 291 25.64 13.82 -11.69
CA ILE A 291 24.82 13.82 -10.47
C ILE A 291 23.76 12.73 -10.59
N GLU A 292 23.63 11.94 -9.53
CA GLU A 292 22.47 11.11 -9.25
C GLU A 292 21.61 11.75 -8.16
N THR A 293 20.29 11.67 -8.34
CA THR A 293 19.35 12.00 -7.27
C THR A 293 19.01 10.76 -6.44
N ASN A 294 18.75 10.95 -5.15
CA ASN A 294 18.25 9.90 -4.27
C ASN A 294 16.72 9.88 -4.16
N PHE A 295 16.02 10.79 -4.85
CA PHE A 295 14.56 10.89 -4.82
C PHE A 295 13.94 10.09 -5.96
N LYS A 296 12.77 9.48 -5.71
CA LYS A 296 12.06 8.68 -6.71
C LYS A 296 11.71 9.54 -7.93
N ASP A 297 11.95 9.00 -9.13
CA ASP A 297 11.40 9.53 -10.37
C ASP A 297 10.53 8.49 -11.08
N TYR A 298 9.22 8.73 -11.10
CA TYR A 298 8.26 7.86 -11.80
C TYR A 298 8.24 8.05 -13.32
N ASN A 299 9.10 8.93 -13.87
CA ASN A 299 9.29 9.10 -15.32
C ASN A 299 10.66 8.55 -15.79
N SER A 300 11.42 7.90 -14.91
CA SER A 300 12.70 7.29 -15.24
C SER A 300 12.48 5.84 -15.68
N LYS A 301 13.09 5.43 -16.81
CA LYS A 301 13.06 4.04 -17.29
C LYS A 301 13.61 3.03 -16.26
N ILE A 302 14.46 3.49 -15.34
CA ILE A 302 15.14 2.67 -14.35
C ILE A 302 14.24 2.40 -13.13
N ASP A 303 13.38 3.36 -12.78
CA ASP A 303 12.66 3.34 -11.51
C ASP A 303 11.31 2.67 -11.57
N PHE A 304 10.68 2.66 -12.74
CA PHE A 304 9.47 1.92 -12.98
C PHE A 304 9.26 1.89 -14.49
N ASN A 305 9.06 0.72 -15.10
CA ASN A 305 8.83 0.56 -16.54
C ASN A 305 7.49 1.14 -17.02
N ASN A 306 7.10 2.32 -16.53
CA ASN A 306 5.97 3.12 -16.98
C ASN A 306 6.18 4.62 -16.70
N ASN A 307 6.06 5.48 -17.71
CA ASN A 307 5.93 6.93 -17.55
C ASN A 307 4.54 7.25 -16.99
N LEU A 308 4.43 7.41 -15.67
CA LEU A 308 3.14 7.55 -15.01
C LEU A 308 2.49 8.93 -15.22
N ASN A 309 3.15 9.92 -15.83
CA ASN A 309 2.59 11.27 -16.09
C ASN A 309 1.96 11.92 -14.84
N ILE A 310 2.58 11.68 -13.69
CA ILE A 310 2.06 12.07 -12.37
C ILE A 310 1.93 13.59 -12.28
N ASN A 311 0.87 14.09 -11.64
CA ASN A 311 0.79 15.50 -11.32
C ASN A 311 1.88 15.88 -10.29
N ASP A 312 2.62 16.94 -10.57
CA ASP A 312 3.63 17.47 -9.64
C ASP A 312 3.03 18.10 -8.38
N ASP A 313 1.72 18.36 -8.38
CA ASP A 313 0.98 18.91 -7.24
C ASP A 313 0.31 17.89 -6.32
N GLU A 314 0.27 16.61 -6.72
CA GLU A 314 -0.36 15.55 -5.92
C GLU A 314 0.70 14.84 -5.07
N ILE A 315 0.40 14.62 -3.78
CA ILE A 315 1.16 13.69 -2.93
C ILE A 315 0.46 12.33 -3.02
N LEU A 316 1.17 11.30 -3.49
CA LEU A 316 0.60 9.96 -3.62
C LEU A 316 0.49 9.30 -2.25
N PHE A 317 -0.45 8.37 -2.08
CA PHE A 317 -0.64 7.72 -0.79
C PHE A 317 0.59 6.93 -0.31
N ASN A 318 1.32 6.25 -1.20
CA ASN A 318 2.58 5.57 -0.88
C ASN A 318 3.73 6.55 -0.52
N GLU A 319 3.59 7.83 -0.86
CA GLU A 319 4.48 8.91 -0.41
C GLU A 319 4.06 9.51 0.94
N MET A 320 2.90 9.11 1.48
CA MET A 320 2.40 9.49 2.80
C MET A 320 2.52 8.35 3.82
N VAL A 321 2.33 7.11 3.38
CA VAL A 321 2.25 5.90 4.22
C VAL A 321 3.14 4.82 3.61
N ASN A 322 3.97 4.19 4.45
CA ASN A 322 4.89 3.14 4.00
C ASN A 322 4.15 1.80 3.80
N VAL A 323 3.43 1.67 2.70
CA VAL A 323 2.64 0.46 2.39
C VAL A 323 3.49 -0.80 2.12
N TYR A 324 4.83 -0.69 2.05
CA TYR A 324 5.74 -1.76 1.60
C TYR A 324 6.24 -2.69 2.71
N LYS A 325 5.62 -2.70 3.90
CA LYS A 325 5.98 -3.71 4.90
C LYS A 325 5.45 -5.09 4.46
N PRO A 326 6.31 -6.12 4.32
CA PRO A 326 5.95 -7.43 3.77
C PRO A 326 4.92 -8.23 4.60
N THR A 327 4.46 -7.68 5.73
CA THR A 327 3.47 -8.30 6.62
C THR A 327 2.04 -7.83 6.38
N ASP A 328 1.85 -6.82 5.53
CA ASP A 328 0.58 -6.22 5.18
C ASP A 328 0.31 -6.49 3.68
N GLY A 329 -0.60 -7.44 3.39
CA GLY A 329 -1.04 -7.72 2.01
C GLY A 329 -1.85 -6.57 1.39
N THR A 330 -2.68 -6.87 0.37
CA THR A 330 -3.43 -5.84 -0.37
C THR A 330 -4.31 -4.95 0.52
N MET A 331 -4.29 -3.63 0.30
CA MET A 331 -5.05 -2.68 1.13
C MET A 331 -6.57 -2.73 0.89
N LEU A 332 -6.96 -2.86 -0.38
CA LEU A 332 -8.36 -3.06 -0.76
C LEU A 332 -8.71 -4.54 -0.55
N LYS A 333 -9.69 -4.78 0.32
CA LYS A 333 -10.13 -6.13 0.71
C LYS A 333 -11.63 -6.24 0.55
N MET A 334 -12.08 -7.46 0.23
CA MET A 334 -13.49 -7.81 0.28
C MET A 334 -13.79 -8.52 1.59
N LYS A 335 -14.88 -8.16 2.26
CA LYS A 335 -15.44 -8.98 3.36
C LYS A 335 -15.75 -10.37 2.79
N LYS A 336 -15.53 -11.43 3.59
CA LYS A 336 -15.85 -12.81 3.20
C LYS A 336 -17.24 -12.85 2.57
N ASN A 337 -17.31 -13.29 1.32
CA ASN A 337 -18.54 -13.38 0.54
C ASN A 337 -18.75 -14.84 0.15
N GLU A 338 -19.89 -15.40 0.53
CA GLU A 338 -20.22 -16.81 0.25
C GLU A 338 -20.30 -17.12 -1.25
N PHE A 339 -20.55 -16.12 -2.11
CA PHE A 339 -20.67 -16.28 -3.55
C PHE A 339 -19.35 -16.16 -4.31
N PHE A 340 -18.37 -15.49 -3.71
CA PHE A 340 -17.08 -15.19 -4.32
C PHE A 340 -15.95 -15.70 -3.42
N LEU A 341 -16.02 -16.99 -3.05
CA LEU A 341 -15.14 -17.63 -2.07
C LEU A 341 -13.66 -17.41 -2.38
N ASP A 342 -13.33 -17.37 -3.67
CA ASP A 342 -11.98 -17.16 -4.14
C ASP A 342 -11.68 -15.72 -4.56
N LEU A 343 -12.51 -14.69 -4.38
CA LEU A 343 -12.20 -13.33 -4.86
C LEU A 343 -11.99 -12.31 -3.73
N ASP A 344 -11.53 -12.78 -2.58
CA ASP A 344 -11.38 -12.00 -1.36
C ASP A 344 -10.18 -11.02 -1.35
N TYR A 345 -9.24 -11.17 -2.30
CA TYR A 345 -8.07 -10.29 -2.41
C TYR A 345 -7.84 -9.72 -3.83
N TYR A 346 -7.43 -8.46 -3.86
CA TYR A 346 -7.22 -7.66 -5.07
C TYR A 346 -6.22 -8.30 -6.08
N GLU A 347 -5.14 -8.90 -5.59
CA GLU A 347 -4.08 -9.47 -6.43
C GLU A 347 -4.53 -10.64 -7.33
N LYS A 348 -5.59 -11.37 -6.97
CA LYS A 348 -6.13 -12.45 -7.83
C LYS A 348 -6.58 -11.93 -9.18
N TYR A 349 -7.17 -10.73 -9.22
CA TYR A 349 -7.58 -10.12 -10.48
C TYR A 349 -6.41 -9.70 -11.38
N LEU A 350 -5.18 -9.65 -10.84
CA LEU A 350 -3.96 -9.25 -11.54
C LEU A 350 -3.05 -10.43 -11.91
N HIS A 351 -2.95 -11.42 -11.03
CA HIS A 351 -2.00 -12.54 -11.09
C HIS A 351 -2.61 -13.88 -11.52
N GLU A 352 -3.78 -13.88 -12.13
CA GLU A 352 -4.33 -15.10 -12.69
C GLU A 352 -3.85 -15.36 -14.14
N ASN A 353 -4.18 -16.55 -14.65
CA ASN A 353 -4.03 -16.88 -16.07
C ASN A 353 -4.62 -15.78 -16.95
N PHE A 354 -4.07 -15.59 -18.15
CA PHE A 354 -4.44 -14.51 -19.08
C PHE A 354 -5.97 -14.37 -19.28
N TYR A 355 -6.71 -15.49 -19.28
CA TYR A 355 -8.16 -15.50 -19.41
C TYR A 355 -8.87 -14.90 -18.22
N LYS A 356 -8.32 -14.99 -17.01
CA LYS A 356 -8.98 -14.50 -15.80
C LYS A 356 -8.54 -13.10 -15.37
N LYS A 357 -7.36 -12.62 -15.79
CA LYS A 357 -6.89 -11.23 -15.59
C LYS A 357 -7.94 -10.18 -15.94
N ALA A 358 -8.25 -9.28 -15.01
CA ALA A 358 -9.25 -8.23 -15.23
C ALA A 358 -8.64 -7.00 -15.94
N THR A 359 -9.49 -6.22 -16.59
CA THR A 359 -9.20 -4.80 -16.91
C THR A 359 -9.56 -3.93 -15.72
N ALA A 360 -9.01 -2.71 -15.65
CA ALA A 360 -9.35 -1.78 -14.57
C ALA A 360 -10.86 -1.49 -14.56
N LYS A 361 -11.48 -1.31 -15.75
CA LYS A 361 -12.93 -1.08 -15.85
C LYS A 361 -13.74 -2.27 -15.33
N GLY A 362 -13.36 -3.51 -15.70
CA GLY A 362 -14.06 -4.70 -15.23
C GLY A 362 -13.98 -4.88 -13.73
N PHE A 363 -12.79 -4.70 -13.15
CA PHE A 363 -12.63 -4.74 -11.70
C PHE A 363 -13.42 -3.63 -11.01
N LEU A 364 -13.35 -2.39 -11.51
CA LEU A 364 -14.11 -1.28 -10.96
C LEU A 364 -15.61 -1.51 -11.01
N TRP A 365 -16.13 -2.00 -12.14
CA TRP A 365 -17.54 -2.35 -12.28
C TRP A 365 -17.96 -3.35 -11.19
N PHE A 366 -17.13 -4.38 -10.95
CA PHE A 366 -17.37 -5.37 -9.90
C PHE A 366 -17.36 -4.75 -8.50
N VAL A 367 -16.34 -3.95 -8.17
CA VAL A 367 -16.23 -3.25 -6.87
C VAL A 367 -17.42 -2.33 -6.64
N LYS A 368 -17.83 -1.59 -7.66
CA LYS A 368 -18.97 -0.67 -7.62
C LYS A 368 -20.27 -1.41 -7.28
N ARG A 369 -20.50 -2.56 -7.91
CA ARG A 369 -21.71 -3.36 -7.67
C ARG A 369 -21.76 -3.98 -6.28
N HIS A 370 -20.61 -4.32 -5.72
CA HIS A 370 -20.47 -4.94 -4.40
C HIS A 370 -19.82 -3.98 -3.39
N PHE A 371 -20.07 -2.67 -3.52
CA PHE A 371 -19.35 -1.63 -2.78
C PHE A 371 -19.41 -1.81 -1.26
N ASP A 372 -20.55 -2.25 -0.73
CA ASP A 372 -20.77 -2.50 0.71
C ASP A 372 -19.89 -3.64 1.28
N LYS A 373 -19.37 -4.51 0.39
CA LYS A 373 -18.47 -5.61 0.72
C LYS A 373 -17.01 -5.18 0.73
N TYR A 374 -16.63 -4.10 0.06
CA TYR A 374 -15.25 -3.67 -0.01
C TYR A 374 -14.89 -2.68 1.10
N TYR A 375 -13.63 -2.75 1.56
CA TYR A 375 -13.08 -1.82 2.53
C TYR A 375 -11.58 -1.63 2.31
N LEU A 376 -11.08 -0.47 2.75
CA LEU A 376 -9.65 -0.23 2.87
C LEU A 376 -9.20 -0.59 4.28
N SER A 377 -8.32 -1.57 4.41
CA SER A 377 -7.72 -1.88 5.70
C SER A 377 -6.60 -0.91 6.03
N VAL A 378 -6.58 -0.41 7.26
CA VAL A 378 -5.41 0.31 7.80
C VAL A 378 -4.27 -0.72 7.97
N PRO A 379 -3.11 -0.54 7.31
CA PRO A 379 -1.94 -1.41 7.47
C PRO A 379 -1.58 -1.61 8.94
N LYS A 380 -1.10 -2.79 9.35
CA LYS A 380 -0.84 -3.08 10.77
C LYS A 380 0.07 -2.06 11.41
N HIS A 381 1.06 -1.57 10.67
CA HIS A 381 2.00 -0.57 11.15
C HIS A 381 1.37 0.84 11.29
N MET A 382 0.26 1.13 10.62
CA MET A 382 -0.47 2.40 10.68
C MET A 382 -1.58 2.44 11.74
N GLN A 383 -2.04 1.29 12.24
CA GLN A 383 -3.21 1.19 13.14
C GLN A 383 -3.10 1.99 14.44
N LYS A 384 -1.92 2.51 14.79
CA LYS A 384 -1.69 3.35 15.96
C LYS A 384 -1.74 4.85 15.67
N VAL A 385 -1.53 5.23 14.42
CA VAL A 385 -1.59 6.64 13.97
C VAL A 385 -2.97 6.89 13.36
N ASP A 386 -3.36 5.97 12.48
CA ASP A 386 -4.60 6.02 11.74
C ASP A 386 -5.62 5.09 12.38
N LYS A 387 -6.81 5.64 12.61
CA LYS A 387 -7.96 4.94 13.15
C LYS A 387 -8.73 4.20 12.06
N SER A 388 -8.94 4.85 10.90
CA SER A 388 -9.70 4.26 9.79
C SER A 388 -9.41 4.91 8.45
N TYR A 389 -9.58 4.13 7.38
CA TYR A 389 -9.65 4.60 6.00
C TYR A 389 -11.06 4.35 5.46
N THR A 390 -11.74 5.39 5.00
CA THR A 390 -13.15 5.32 4.62
C THR A 390 -13.37 5.89 3.23
N ILE A 391 -13.83 5.04 2.31
CA ILE A 391 -14.37 5.47 1.01
C ILE A 391 -15.80 5.94 1.27
N LYS A 392 -16.13 7.20 0.96
CA LYS A 392 -17.43 7.76 1.32
C LYS A 392 -18.50 7.42 0.29
N ASN A 393 -18.15 7.51 -0.98
CA ASN A 393 -19.07 7.28 -2.08
C ASN A 393 -18.46 6.39 -3.16
N ILE A 394 -19.32 5.78 -3.96
CA ILE A 394 -18.91 4.93 -5.08
C ILE A 394 -18.21 5.73 -6.18
N GLU A 395 -18.56 7.01 -6.34
CA GLU A 395 -17.94 7.97 -7.28
C GLU A 395 -16.50 8.33 -6.89
N ASP A 396 -16.10 8.08 -5.64
CA ASP A 396 -14.72 8.24 -5.19
C ASP A 396 -13.78 7.18 -5.79
N ILE A 397 -14.34 6.16 -6.45
CA ILE A 397 -13.61 5.13 -7.18
C ILE A 397 -13.86 5.28 -8.69
N LYS A 398 -12.83 5.69 -9.42
CA LYS A 398 -12.96 5.94 -10.86
C LYS A 398 -11.71 5.54 -11.64
N LEU A 399 -11.91 5.21 -12.92
CA LEU A 399 -10.81 5.04 -13.86
C LEU A 399 -10.00 6.33 -13.87
N ASP A 400 -8.68 6.17 -13.94
CA ASP A 400 -7.81 7.30 -14.14
C ASP A 400 -7.47 7.42 -15.64
N ASP A 401 -7.54 8.66 -16.12
CA ASP A 401 -7.34 9.05 -17.51
C ASP A 401 -6.09 9.91 -17.72
N LYS A 402 -5.40 10.24 -16.63
CA LYS A 402 -4.21 11.09 -16.61
C LYS A 402 -2.93 10.26 -16.68
N TYR A 403 -2.87 9.22 -15.88
CA TYR A 403 -1.70 8.36 -15.74
C TYR A 403 -1.67 7.33 -16.88
N LEU A 404 -0.46 6.94 -17.30
CA LEU A 404 -0.23 5.99 -18.39
C LEU A 404 -0.90 6.40 -19.71
N ASN A 405 -0.78 7.69 -20.09
CA ASN A 405 -1.21 8.23 -21.37
C ASN A 405 -2.66 7.88 -21.76
N ASN A 406 -3.60 7.92 -20.81
CA ASN A 406 -5.02 7.57 -21.03
C ASN A 406 -5.28 6.09 -21.38
N SER A 407 -4.37 5.15 -21.08
CA SER A 407 -4.57 3.71 -21.31
C SER A 407 -5.74 3.09 -20.53
N LYS A 408 -6.28 3.79 -19.52
CA LYS A 408 -7.33 3.30 -18.62
C LYS A 408 -6.96 1.96 -17.93
N SER A 409 -5.66 1.70 -17.73
CA SER A 409 -5.14 0.49 -17.06
C SER A 409 -5.05 0.62 -15.54
N ILE A 410 -5.39 1.77 -14.98
CA ILE A 410 -5.39 2.01 -13.55
C ILE A 410 -6.67 2.73 -13.11
N PHE A 411 -6.96 2.65 -11.81
CA PHE A 411 -8.01 3.43 -11.18
C PHE A 411 -7.48 4.18 -9.96
N LYS A 412 -8.24 5.20 -9.56
CA LYS A 412 -8.01 6.01 -8.36
C LYS A 412 -9.13 5.76 -7.36
N ILE A 413 -8.76 5.56 -6.10
CA ILE A 413 -9.67 5.60 -4.95
C ILE A 413 -9.37 6.87 -4.16
N THR A 414 -10.40 7.67 -3.92
CA THR A 414 -10.37 8.76 -2.95
C THR A 414 -10.97 8.29 -1.63
N PHE A 415 -10.31 8.55 -0.51
CA PHE A 415 -10.80 8.14 0.79
C PHE A 415 -10.43 9.14 1.88
N GLU A 416 -11.20 9.14 2.96
CA GLU A 416 -10.90 9.89 4.17
C GLU A 416 -10.03 9.03 5.09
N ARG A 417 -8.88 9.58 5.49
CA ARG A 417 -8.03 9.08 6.56
C ARG A 417 -8.42 9.79 7.85
N GLU A 418 -8.80 9.04 8.88
CA GLU A 418 -9.02 9.54 10.23
C GLU A 418 -7.89 9.07 11.14
N LYS A 419 -7.23 10.00 11.84
CA LYS A 419 -6.23 9.70 12.88
C LYS A 419 -6.90 9.52 14.25
N TRP A 420 -6.22 8.88 15.20
CA TRP A 420 -6.75 8.68 16.56
C TRP A 420 -7.03 9.97 17.32
N ASN A 421 -6.36 11.07 16.97
CA ASN A 421 -6.65 12.40 17.53
C ASN A 421 -7.89 13.07 16.91
N GLY A 422 -8.62 12.38 16.04
CA GLY A 422 -9.82 12.88 15.35
C GLY A 422 -9.54 13.73 14.10
N SER A 423 -8.27 14.01 13.77
CA SER A 423 -7.94 14.74 12.54
C SER A 423 -8.27 13.92 11.30
N LYS A 424 -8.79 14.59 10.27
CA LYS A 424 -9.24 13.98 9.01
C LYS A 424 -8.51 14.60 7.82
N SER A 425 -8.12 13.77 6.87
CA SER A 425 -7.51 14.22 5.61
C SER A 425 -8.03 13.39 4.44
N ILE A 426 -8.22 14.02 3.29
CA ILE A 426 -8.58 13.33 2.05
C ILE A 426 -7.29 12.84 1.38
N CYS A 427 -7.28 11.56 1.01
CA CYS A 427 -6.15 10.87 0.41
C CYS A 427 -6.56 10.22 -0.91
N HIS A 428 -5.58 9.98 -1.77
CA HIS A 428 -5.74 9.34 -3.06
C HIS A 428 -4.79 8.15 -3.18
N ILE A 429 -5.32 6.97 -3.46
CA ILE A 429 -4.53 5.77 -3.74
C ILE A 429 -4.84 5.28 -5.15
N TYR A 430 -3.80 4.96 -5.90
CA TYR A 430 -3.93 4.40 -7.23
C TYR A 430 -3.87 2.88 -7.14
N SER A 431 -4.51 2.20 -8.09
CA SER A 431 -4.57 0.73 -8.08
C SER A 431 -3.20 0.07 -8.07
N ILE A 432 -2.22 0.72 -8.71
CA ILE A 432 -0.83 0.27 -8.73
C ILE A 432 -0.16 0.30 -7.35
N ASP A 433 -0.67 1.12 -6.42
CA ASP A 433 -0.16 1.24 -5.05
C ASP A 433 -0.91 0.34 -4.06
N LEU A 434 -1.92 -0.42 -4.50
CA LEU A 434 -2.69 -1.31 -3.62
C LEU A 434 -1.93 -2.57 -3.21
N ASN A 435 -0.79 -2.86 -3.85
CA ASN A 435 0.08 -3.97 -3.51
C ASN A 435 1.58 -3.64 -3.67
N GLN A 436 2.41 -4.54 -3.17
CA GLN A 436 3.88 -4.42 -3.21
C GLN A 436 4.51 -4.65 -4.60
N HIS A 437 3.75 -5.21 -5.54
CA HIS A 437 4.26 -5.66 -6.84
C HIS A 437 3.91 -4.71 -8.00
N TYR A 438 3.15 -3.64 -7.74
CA TYR A 438 2.86 -2.56 -8.67
C TYR A 438 2.28 -3.01 -10.02
N HIS A 439 1.30 -3.90 -9.99
CA HIS A 439 0.67 -4.35 -11.22
C HIS A 439 -0.30 -3.32 -11.78
N THR A 440 -0.21 -3.08 -13.08
CA THR A 440 -1.27 -2.47 -13.86
C THR A 440 -2.30 -3.54 -14.25
N PHE A 441 -3.54 -3.13 -14.50
CA PHE A 441 -4.54 -4.03 -15.06
C PHE A 441 -4.23 -4.34 -16.53
N ASP A 442 -4.78 -5.44 -17.01
CA ASP A 442 -4.68 -5.81 -18.42
C ASP A 442 -5.35 -4.75 -19.32
N GLY A 443 -4.93 -4.72 -20.58
CA GLY A 443 -5.51 -3.87 -21.61
C GLY A 443 -6.82 -4.42 -22.18
N TYR A 444 -7.50 -3.58 -22.95
CA TYR A 444 -8.80 -3.89 -23.53
C TYR A 444 -8.63 -4.51 -24.92
N LYS A 445 -9.18 -5.69 -25.13
CA LYS A 445 -9.13 -6.39 -26.41
C LYS A 445 -10.02 -5.70 -27.43
N VAL A 446 -9.48 -5.46 -28.63
CA VAL A 446 -10.20 -4.76 -29.72
C VAL A 446 -10.76 -5.70 -30.79
N THR A 447 -10.60 -7.03 -30.65
CA THR A 447 -11.14 -8.03 -31.58
C THR A 447 -12.26 -8.86 -30.97
N ASN A 448 -13.28 -9.16 -31.78
CA ASN A 448 -14.49 -9.87 -31.37
C ASN A 448 -14.33 -11.40 -31.47
N ASP A 449 -13.45 -11.96 -30.64
CA ASP A 449 -13.20 -13.41 -30.57
C ASP A 449 -12.82 -13.85 -29.13
N LEU A 450 -12.55 -15.13 -28.89
CA LEU A 450 -12.21 -15.66 -27.55
C LEU A 450 -10.70 -15.93 -27.34
N LYS A 451 -9.83 -15.51 -28.26
CA LYS A 451 -8.36 -15.59 -28.14
C LYS A 451 -7.82 -14.42 -27.33
N PHE A 452 -7.24 -14.67 -26.17
CA PHE A 452 -6.74 -13.59 -25.29
C PHE A 452 -5.20 -13.48 -25.28
N THR A 453 -4.49 -14.38 -25.97
CA THR A 453 -3.02 -14.41 -26.04
C THR A 453 -2.51 -13.83 -27.36
N GLY A 454 -1.49 -12.97 -27.30
CA GLY A 454 -0.83 -12.42 -28.50
C GLY A 454 -1.78 -11.62 -29.39
N VAL A 455 -2.74 -10.92 -28.78
CA VAL A 455 -3.75 -10.12 -29.47
C VAL A 455 -3.49 -8.63 -29.27
N GLU A 456 -3.94 -7.84 -30.23
CA GLU A 456 -3.94 -6.39 -30.16
C GLU A 456 -4.86 -5.92 -29.02
N LYS A 457 -4.34 -5.02 -28.19
CA LYS A 457 -5.05 -4.45 -27.05
C LYS A 457 -4.88 -2.94 -27.04
N TYR A 458 -5.93 -2.24 -26.62
CA TYR A 458 -5.81 -0.88 -26.12
C TYR A 458 -5.16 -0.96 -24.73
N ILE A 459 -3.85 -0.74 -24.70
CA ILE A 459 -3.01 -0.79 -23.50
C ILE A 459 -1.90 0.24 -23.63
N TRP A 460 -1.36 0.67 -22.49
CA TRP A 460 -0.21 1.55 -22.47
C TRP A 460 0.98 0.99 -23.26
N ASN A 461 1.72 1.89 -23.91
CA ASN A 461 2.92 1.59 -24.68
C ASN A 461 4.08 2.46 -24.18
N GLU A 462 5.20 1.82 -23.83
CA GLU A 462 6.42 2.46 -23.33
C GLU A 462 7.08 3.44 -24.30
N SER A 463 6.75 3.36 -25.59
CA SER A 463 7.27 4.28 -26.59
C SER A 463 6.57 5.64 -26.61
N LEU A 464 5.49 5.84 -25.86
CA LEU A 464 4.76 7.11 -25.82
C LEU A 464 5.45 8.15 -24.92
N GLY A 465 5.56 9.38 -25.41
CA GLY A 465 6.08 10.51 -24.64
C GLY A 465 5.11 10.99 -23.56
N LYS A 466 5.59 11.84 -22.65
CA LYS A 466 4.82 12.37 -21.51
C LYS A 466 3.55 13.12 -21.91
N THR A 467 3.57 13.80 -23.05
CA THR A 467 2.45 14.61 -23.56
C THR A 467 1.51 13.84 -24.46
N ASP A 468 1.91 12.65 -24.92
CA ASP A 468 1.14 11.88 -25.88
C ASP A 468 -0.06 11.23 -25.19
N LYS A 469 -1.13 11.00 -25.94
CA LYS A 469 -2.31 10.26 -25.46
C LYS A 469 -2.53 9.05 -26.34
N LEU A 470 -2.85 7.92 -25.73
CA LEU A 470 -3.21 6.71 -26.44
C LEU A 470 -4.59 6.90 -27.07
N GLU A 471 -4.64 6.89 -28.40
CA GLU A 471 -5.87 7.00 -29.17
C GLU A 471 -6.55 5.65 -29.37
N ILE A 472 -7.88 5.67 -29.37
CA ILE A 472 -8.70 4.49 -29.66
C ILE A 472 -8.93 4.46 -31.16
N THR A 473 -8.30 3.50 -31.85
CA THR A 473 -8.44 3.35 -33.31
C THR A 473 -9.36 2.21 -33.71
N LYS A 474 -9.62 1.27 -32.81
CA LYS A 474 -10.46 0.09 -33.02
C LYS A 474 -11.32 -0.16 -31.81
N TYR A 475 -12.56 -0.59 -32.03
CA TYR A 475 -13.52 -0.99 -31.02
C TYR A 475 -14.42 -2.09 -31.58
N ILE A 476 -15.20 -2.73 -30.70
CA ILE A 476 -16.16 -3.76 -31.08
C ILE A 476 -17.58 -3.18 -30.93
N ASP A 477 -18.38 -3.28 -32.00
CA ASP A 477 -19.78 -2.85 -31.95
C ASP A 477 -20.58 -3.69 -30.93
N PRO A 478 -21.45 -3.08 -30.10
CA PRO A 478 -22.20 -3.80 -29.07
C PRO A 478 -23.10 -4.90 -29.64
N ASN A 479 -23.74 -4.68 -30.79
CA ASN A 479 -24.62 -5.67 -31.41
C ASN A 479 -23.81 -6.81 -32.01
N GLU A 480 -22.67 -6.50 -32.63
CA GLU A 480 -21.77 -7.53 -33.16
C GLU A 480 -21.22 -8.43 -32.05
N PHE A 481 -20.82 -7.85 -30.92
CA PHE A 481 -20.37 -8.61 -29.76
C PHE A 481 -21.49 -9.48 -29.17
N PHE A 482 -22.69 -8.90 -29.06
CA PHE A 482 -23.88 -9.58 -28.55
C PHE A 482 -24.20 -10.84 -29.36
N GLU A 483 -24.17 -10.76 -30.69
CA GLU A 483 -24.47 -11.89 -31.56
C GLU A 483 -23.38 -12.96 -31.57
N LYS A 484 -22.11 -12.55 -31.68
CA LYS A 484 -21.01 -13.48 -31.97
C LYS A 484 -20.38 -14.10 -30.72
N THR A 485 -20.35 -13.38 -29.60
CA THR A 485 -19.46 -13.70 -28.48
C THR A 485 -20.21 -13.94 -27.17
N LEU A 486 -21.35 -13.25 -26.93
CA LEU A 486 -22.05 -13.27 -25.65
C LEU A 486 -22.39 -14.68 -25.15
N LEU A 487 -23.04 -15.53 -25.96
CA LEU A 487 -23.48 -16.86 -25.52
C LEU A 487 -22.32 -17.76 -25.08
N LYS A 488 -21.18 -17.64 -25.76
CA LYS A 488 -19.97 -18.38 -25.40
C LYS A 488 -19.33 -17.86 -24.12
N LEU A 489 -19.33 -16.54 -23.92
CA LEU A 489 -18.88 -15.97 -22.65
C LEU A 489 -19.79 -16.35 -21.49
N LEU A 490 -21.11 -16.31 -21.66
CA LEU A 490 -22.07 -16.79 -20.67
C LEU A 490 -21.79 -18.25 -20.30
N SER A 491 -21.62 -19.11 -21.31
CA SER A 491 -21.34 -20.53 -21.10
C SER A 491 -20.03 -20.77 -20.35
N LEU A 492 -18.99 -19.96 -20.60
CA LEU A 492 -17.74 -20.03 -19.86
C LEU A 492 -17.90 -19.71 -18.37
N GLN A 493 -18.89 -18.90 -17.98
CA GLN A 493 -19.07 -18.56 -16.57
C GLN A 493 -19.66 -19.71 -15.76
N VAL A 494 -20.44 -20.60 -16.39
CA VAL A 494 -21.07 -21.74 -15.72
C VAL A 494 -20.02 -22.64 -15.06
N TYR A 495 -18.88 -22.88 -15.72
CA TYR A 495 -17.78 -23.67 -15.16
C TYR A 495 -17.12 -23.06 -13.89
N GLU A 496 -17.36 -21.78 -13.59
CA GLU A 496 -16.83 -21.15 -12.36
C GLU A 496 -17.78 -21.34 -11.17
N PHE A 497 -19.04 -21.72 -11.39
CA PHE A 497 -20.04 -21.72 -10.32
C PHE A 497 -21.04 -22.88 -10.32
N ASP A 498 -21.07 -23.76 -11.32
CA ASP A 498 -22.02 -24.88 -11.44
C ASP A 498 -21.97 -25.87 -10.27
N GLU A 499 -20.80 -26.01 -9.65
CA GLU A 499 -20.60 -26.82 -8.43
C GLU A 499 -20.72 -26.03 -7.12
N ASN A 500 -20.99 -24.72 -7.16
CA ASN A 500 -21.08 -23.90 -5.96
C ASN A 500 -22.41 -24.11 -5.21
N LEU A 501 -22.38 -25.00 -4.22
CA LEU A 501 -23.54 -25.37 -3.40
C LEU A 501 -24.23 -24.18 -2.69
N SER A 502 -23.50 -23.09 -2.40
CA SER A 502 -24.08 -21.90 -1.75
C SER A 502 -25.03 -21.10 -2.64
N LEU A 503 -24.93 -21.29 -3.97
CA LEU A 503 -25.78 -20.61 -4.96
C LEU A 503 -27.08 -21.36 -5.20
N PHE A 504 -27.05 -22.68 -5.07
CA PHE A 504 -28.11 -23.59 -5.46
C PHE A 504 -28.66 -24.37 -4.27
N ASP A 505 -28.81 -23.70 -3.11
CA ASP A 505 -29.49 -24.22 -1.92
C ASP A 505 -28.99 -25.60 -1.45
N GLY A 506 -27.68 -25.83 -1.53
CA GLY A 506 -27.03 -27.07 -1.10
C GLY A 506 -26.85 -28.13 -2.19
N SER A 507 -27.25 -27.86 -3.43
CA SER A 507 -27.06 -28.77 -4.58
C SER A 507 -26.10 -28.19 -5.64
N THR A 508 -25.72 -28.98 -6.63
CA THR A 508 -25.09 -28.46 -7.86
C THR A 508 -26.17 -27.89 -8.80
N MET A 509 -25.76 -27.11 -9.81
CA MET A 509 -26.68 -26.60 -10.84
C MET A 509 -27.46 -27.72 -11.54
N SER A 510 -26.79 -28.82 -11.88
CA SER A 510 -27.40 -29.98 -12.55
C SER A 510 -28.45 -30.72 -11.72
N GLN A 511 -28.41 -30.54 -10.39
CA GLN A 511 -29.38 -31.10 -9.45
C GLN A 511 -30.44 -30.08 -9.02
N TYR A 512 -30.23 -28.82 -9.34
CA TYR A 512 -31.10 -27.72 -8.95
C TYR A 512 -32.33 -27.65 -9.84
N GLU A 513 -33.51 -27.52 -9.23
CA GLU A 513 -34.77 -27.33 -9.94
C GLU A 513 -34.86 -25.88 -10.45
N VAL A 514 -34.99 -25.71 -11.77
CA VAL A 514 -34.95 -24.37 -12.40
C VAL A 514 -36.02 -23.41 -11.87
N HIS A 515 -37.16 -23.92 -11.38
CA HIS A 515 -38.22 -23.10 -10.81
C HIS A 515 -37.79 -22.36 -9.54
N ASN A 516 -36.80 -22.88 -8.81
CA ASN A 516 -36.30 -22.21 -7.62
C ASN A 516 -35.59 -20.87 -7.95
N LEU A 517 -35.20 -20.62 -9.20
CA LEU A 517 -34.67 -19.32 -9.63
C LEU A 517 -35.68 -18.18 -9.48
N GLU A 518 -36.98 -18.47 -9.44
CA GLU A 518 -38.02 -17.46 -9.20
C GLU A 518 -37.89 -16.83 -7.81
N ASN A 519 -37.42 -17.61 -6.83
CA ASN A 519 -37.30 -17.20 -5.42
C ASN A 519 -35.85 -16.98 -4.97
N ASN A 520 -34.88 -17.50 -5.72
CA ASN A 520 -33.44 -17.40 -5.43
C ASN A 520 -32.70 -16.68 -6.57
N ASN A 521 -32.34 -15.42 -6.34
CA ASN A 521 -31.63 -14.59 -7.31
C ASN A 521 -30.09 -14.75 -7.27
N LYS A 522 -29.54 -15.56 -6.37
CA LYS A 522 -28.09 -15.70 -6.19
C LYS A 522 -27.40 -16.17 -7.48
N PRO A 523 -27.91 -17.20 -8.20
CA PRO A 523 -27.28 -17.65 -9.45
C PRO A 523 -27.25 -16.55 -10.53
N ILE A 524 -28.33 -15.76 -10.64
CA ILE A 524 -28.40 -14.64 -11.60
C ILE A 524 -27.39 -13.56 -11.25
N THR A 525 -27.30 -13.19 -9.96
CA THR A 525 -26.36 -12.17 -9.47
C THR A 525 -24.91 -12.57 -9.71
N VAL A 526 -24.59 -13.85 -9.49
CA VAL A 526 -23.25 -14.40 -9.73
C VAL A 526 -22.93 -14.50 -11.21
N LEU A 527 -23.86 -15.00 -12.02
CA LEU A 527 -23.73 -15.04 -13.48
C LEU A 527 -23.43 -13.64 -14.04
N GLU A 528 -24.21 -12.63 -13.62
CA GLU A 528 -24.00 -11.24 -14.02
C GLU A 528 -22.64 -10.72 -13.57
N SER A 529 -22.23 -11.00 -12.33
CA SER A 529 -20.95 -10.53 -11.79
C SER A 529 -19.74 -11.11 -12.54
N TYR A 530 -19.74 -12.42 -12.79
CA TYR A 530 -18.68 -13.07 -13.58
C TYR A 530 -18.71 -12.61 -15.04
N LEU A 531 -19.91 -12.50 -15.63
CA LEU A 531 -20.05 -12.01 -17.00
C LEU A 531 -19.50 -10.60 -17.15
N GLY A 532 -19.80 -9.68 -16.22
CA GLY A 532 -19.28 -8.31 -16.26
C GLY A 532 -17.76 -8.28 -16.27
N LEU A 533 -17.12 -9.02 -15.36
CA LEU A 533 -15.66 -9.16 -15.32
C LEU A 533 -15.04 -9.65 -16.65
N ARG A 534 -15.79 -10.41 -17.47
CA ARG A 534 -15.34 -10.89 -18.78
C ARG A 534 -15.69 -9.94 -19.92
N ILE A 535 -16.88 -9.35 -19.94
CA ILE A 535 -17.33 -8.41 -20.98
C ILE A 535 -16.43 -7.18 -20.99
N PHE A 536 -16.09 -6.61 -19.83
CA PHE A 536 -15.23 -5.43 -19.73
C PHE A 536 -13.76 -5.67 -20.13
N LYS A 537 -13.38 -6.89 -20.51
CA LYS A 537 -12.08 -7.17 -21.15
C LYS A 537 -12.04 -6.72 -22.60
N TYR A 538 -13.19 -6.54 -23.20
CA TYR A 538 -13.36 -6.14 -24.58
C TYR A 538 -13.63 -4.63 -24.65
N LEU A 539 -13.09 -3.99 -25.67
CA LEU A 539 -13.34 -2.59 -25.96
C LEU A 539 -14.66 -2.42 -26.73
N ILE A 540 -15.77 -2.61 -26.04
CA ILE A 540 -17.12 -2.50 -26.62
C ILE A 540 -17.58 -1.04 -26.57
N SER A 541 -17.89 -0.48 -27.74
CA SER A 541 -18.24 0.94 -27.88
C SER A 541 -19.06 1.18 -29.15
N LYS A 542 -19.81 2.30 -29.20
CA LYS A 542 -20.45 2.77 -30.45
C LYS A 542 -19.53 3.62 -31.32
N SER A 543 -18.42 4.09 -30.77
CA SER A 543 -17.46 4.95 -31.48
C SER A 543 -16.05 4.86 -30.87
N THR A 544 -15.11 5.62 -31.42
CA THR A 544 -13.78 5.79 -30.84
C THR A 544 -13.76 6.71 -29.61
N ASN A 545 -14.88 7.35 -29.26
CA ASN A 545 -15.00 8.19 -28.07
C ASN A 545 -15.09 7.31 -26.79
N PRO A 546 -14.23 7.53 -25.78
CA PRO A 546 -14.31 6.84 -24.49
C PRO A 546 -15.69 6.93 -23.80
N GLU A 547 -16.43 8.01 -24.03
CA GLU A 547 -17.74 8.24 -23.42
C GLU A 547 -18.86 7.33 -23.96
N ASP A 548 -18.60 6.65 -25.08
CA ASP A 548 -19.55 5.76 -25.76
C ASP A 548 -19.28 4.27 -25.44
N TRP A 549 -18.38 3.99 -24.50
CA TRP A 549 -18.09 2.64 -24.05
C TRP A 549 -19.26 2.07 -23.26
N ILE A 550 -19.39 0.74 -23.26
CA ILE A 550 -20.27 0.07 -22.31
C ILE A 550 -19.88 0.45 -20.88
N GLU A 551 -20.86 0.82 -20.05
CA GLU A 551 -20.65 1.18 -18.64
C GLU A 551 -21.26 0.16 -17.68
N ASN A 552 -22.32 -0.53 -18.11
CA ASN A 552 -22.98 -1.53 -17.28
C ASN A 552 -23.54 -2.67 -18.14
N ILE A 553 -23.82 -3.79 -17.51
CA ILE A 553 -24.58 -4.91 -18.07
C ILE A 553 -25.76 -5.19 -17.17
N LYS A 554 -26.83 -5.74 -17.75
CA LYS A 554 -27.99 -6.19 -17.01
C LYS A 554 -28.32 -7.62 -17.42
N VAL A 555 -28.50 -8.50 -16.43
CA VAL A 555 -29.02 -9.86 -16.66
C VAL A 555 -30.36 -9.98 -15.94
N GLU A 556 -31.43 -10.20 -16.71
CA GLU A 556 -32.77 -10.33 -16.18
C GLU A 556 -33.28 -11.77 -16.35
N PHE A 557 -33.76 -12.37 -15.27
CA PHE A 557 -34.55 -13.60 -15.36
C PHE A 557 -35.95 -13.28 -15.90
N LYS A 558 -36.38 -14.02 -16.92
CA LYS A 558 -37.65 -13.84 -17.63
C LYS A 558 -38.64 -14.99 -17.42
N GLY A 559 -38.27 -15.97 -16.60
CA GLY A 559 -39.08 -17.16 -16.32
C GLY A 559 -38.40 -18.42 -16.83
N ILE A 560 -39.20 -19.47 -16.97
CA ILE A 560 -38.76 -20.82 -17.33
C ILE A 560 -39.27 -21.13 -18.74
N SER A 561 -38.55 -21.96 -19.49
CA SER A 561 -39.03 -22.40 -20.80
C SER A 561 -40.20 -23.38 -20.65
N ASN A 562 -41.30 -23.09 -21.32
CA ASN A 562 -42.47 -23.98 -21.38
C ASN A 562 -42.27 -25.16 -22.33
N THR A 563 -41.31 -25.05 -23.26
CA THR A 563 -41.05 -26.06 -24.30
C THR A 563 -39.85 -26.92 -23.99
N ASN A 564 -38.87 -26.39 -23.23
CA ASN A 564 -37.62 -27.06 -22.91
C ASN A 564 -37.49 -27.24 -21.39
N PRO A 565 -37.81 -28.42 -20.83
CA PRO A 565 -37.67 -28.70 -19.40
C PRO A 565 -36.26 -28.37 -18.87
N GLY A 566 -36.16 -27.99 -17.59
CA GLY A 566 -34.89 -27.63 -16.96
C GLY A 566 -34.16 -26.44 -17.59
N THR A 567 -34.88 -25.51 -18.24
CA THR A 567 -34.27 -24.38 -18.95
C THR A 567 -34.80 -23.05 -18.42
N ALA A 568 -33.91 -22.16 -18.01
CA ALA A 568 -34.24 -20.79 -17.63
C ALA A 568 -34.24 -19.87 -18.86
N LEU A 569 -35.11 -18.87 -18.86
CA LEU A 569 -35.10 -17.80 -19.85
C LEU A 569 -34.50 -16.56 -19.22
N ILE A 570 -33.44 -16.04 -19.84
CA ILE A 570 -32.81 -14.80 -19.41
C ILE A 570 -32.75 -13.81 -20.55
N LYS A 571 -32.54 -12.55 -20.19
CA LYS A 571 -32.32 -11.43 -21.10
C LYS A 571 -31.06 -10.70 -20.66
N VAL A 572 -30.20 -10.35 -21.60
CA VAL A 572 -28.98 -9.58 -21.34
C VAL A 572 -29.06 -8.25 -22.08
N ASP A 573 -28.66 -7.17 -21.43
CA ASP A 573 -28.56 -5.84 -22.04
C ASP A 573 -27.19 -5.21 -21.74
N PHE A 574 -26.72 -4.36 -22.67
CA PHE A 574 -25.50 -3.58 -22.55
C PHE A 574 -25.89 -2.12 -22.41
N LEU A 575 -25.46 -1.47 -21.33
CA LEU A 575 -25.94 -0.14 -20.97
C LEU A 575 -24.82 0.90 -21.05
N ASP A 576 -25.19 2.09 -21.54
CA ASP A 576 -24.32 3.27 -21.55
C ASP A 576 -24.25 3.94 -20.16
N LYS A 577 -23.47 5.03 -20.04
CA LYS A 577 -23.32 5.82 -18.81
C LYS A 577 -24.62 6.40 -18.26
N ASN A 578 -25.65 6.55 -19.10
CA ASN A 578 -26.96 7.08 -18.74
C ASN A 578 -27.96 5.94 -18.45
N GLY A 579 -27.54 4.67 -18.55
CA GLY A 579 -28.39 3.51 -18.36
C GLY A 579 -29.26 3.14 -19.57
N ASN A 580 -29.00 3.71 -20.75
CA ASN A 580 -29.73 3.35 -21.97
C ASN A 580 -29.11 2.12 -22.64
N SER A 581 -29.95 1.30 -23.28
CA SER A 581 -29.50 0.18 -24.11
C SER A 581 -28.57 0.66 -25.22
N MET A 582 -27.44 -0.01 -25.34
CA MET A 582 -26.51 0.11 -26.44
C MET A 582 -26.87 -0.82 -27.59
N LEU A 583 -27.72 -1.81 -27.34
CA LEU A 583 -28.22 -2.76 -28.33
C LEU A 583 -29.34 -2.14 -29.16
N ASN A 584 -29.45 -2.58 -30.40
CA ASN A 584 -30.59 -2.29 -31.26
C ASN A 584 -31.85 -3.01 -30.75
N HIS A 585 -33.03 -2.59 -31.21
CA HIS A 585 -34.31 -3.14 -30.75
C HIS A 585 -34.44 -4.66 -30.95
N THR A 586 -33.82 -5.22 -32.01
CA THR A 586 -33.83 -6.67 -32.26
C THR A 586 -33.08 -7.41 -31.17
N ASN A 587 -31.82 -7.04 -30.93
CA ASN A 587 -30.95 -7.70 -29.96
C ASN A 587 -31.41 -7.44 -28.53
N GLN A 588 -31.88 -6.22 -28.26
CA GLN A 588 -32.49 -5.87 -26.98
C GLN A 588 -33.70 -6.75 -26.66
N ASN A 589 -34.41 -7.36 -27.61
CA ASN A 589 -35.57 -8.19 -27.31
C ASN A 589 -35.32 -9.69 -27.37
N LYS A 590 -34.09 -10.12 -27.66
CA LYS A 590 -33.75 -11.54 -27.69
C LYS A 590 -33.81 -12.16 -26.30
N LEU A 591 -34.41 -13.35 -26.25
CA LEU A 591 -34.37 -14.23 -25.09
C LEU A 591 -33.27 -15.26 -25.28
N ILE A 592 -32.60 -15.58 -24.18
CA ILE A 592 -31.54 -16.58 -24.12
C ILE A 592 -32.04 -17.73 -23.25
N GLU A 593 -31.94 -18.94 -23.78
CA GLU A 593 -32.16 -20.17 -23.04
C GLU A 593 -30.90 -20.55 -22.27
N TRP A 594 -31.00 -20.67 -20.96
CA TRP A 594 -29.95 -21.15 -20.08
C TRP A 594 -30.27 -22.58 -19.62
N LYS A 595 -29.48 -23.53 -20.13
CA LYS A 595 -29.63 -24.98 -20.00
C LYS A 595 -28.67 -25.54 -18.95
N GLY A 596 -28.94 -26.76 -18.49
CA GLY A 596 -28.07 -27.53 -17.59
C GLY A 596 -28.61 -27.70 -16.17
N PHE A 597 -29.85 -27.32 -15.92
CA PHE A 597 -30.54 -27.60 -14.66
C PHE A 597 -31.14 -29.01 -14.65
N LYS A 598 -31.69 -29.41 -13.50
CA LYS A 598 -32.39 -30.68 -13.39
C LYS A 598 -33.52 -30.78 -14.43
N GLY A 599 -33.50 -31.84 -15.23
CA GLY A 599 -34.48 -32.11 -16.28
C GLY A 599 -34.16 -31.55 -17.66
N THR A 600 -33.02 -30.86 -17.86
CA THR A 600 -32.55 -30.45 -19.20
C THR A 600 -32.31 -31.68 -20.09
N ASP A 601 -32.75 -31.61 -21.36
CA ASP A 601 -32.26 -32.51 -22.40
C ASP A 601 -30.81 -32.16 -22.78
N MET A 602 -29.88 -33.02 -22.35
CA MET A 602 -28.45 -32.84 -22.55
C MET A 602 -27.95 -33.39 -23.90
N SER A 603 -28.82 -33.93 -24.76
CA SER A 603 -28.42 -34.61 -26.00
C SER A 603 -27.54 -33.74 -26.89
N SER A 604 -27.90 -32.47 -27.12
CA SER A 604 -27.12 -31.54 -27.93
C SER A 604 -25.74 -31.22 -27.32
N ILE A 605 -25.67 -31.17 -25.98
CA ILE A 605 -24.41 -30.95 -25.25
C ILE A 605 -23.52 -32.19 -25.39
N TYR A 606 -24.07 -33.39 -25.22
CA TYR A 606 -23.32 -34.63 -25.37
C TYR A 606 -22.82 -34.85 -26.80
N GLU A 607 -23.62 -34.50 -27.81
CA GLU A 607 -23.18 -34.51 -29.20
C GLU A 607 -22.02 -33.55 -29.45
N GLN A 608 -22.10 -32.33 -28.91
CA GLN A 608 -21.00 -31.36 -28.98
C GLN A 608 -19.74 -31.91 -28.30
N MET A 609 -19.87 -32.43 -27.08
CA MET A 609 -18.75 -33.00 -26.32
C MET A 609 -18.07 -34.15 -27.09
N LYS A 610 -18.87 -35.03 -27.71
CA LYS A 610 -18.36 -36.11 -28.54
C LYS A 610 -17.67 -35.60 -29.81
N LYS A 611 -18.30 -34.65 -30.52
CA LYS A 611 -17.78 -34.09 -31.78
C LYS A 611 -16.44 -33.37 -31.60
N TYR A 612 -16.26 -32.66 -30.49
CA TYR A 612 -15.06 -31.86 -30.22
C TYR A 612 -14.13 -32.48 -29.17
N ASN A 613 -14.39 -33.73 -28.77
CA ASN A 613 -13.61 -34.50 -27.79
C ASN A 613 -13.40 -33.76 -26.45
N ILE A 614 -14.49 -33.21 -25.90
CA ILE A 614 -14.51 -32.50 -24.62
C ILE A 614 -14.67 -33.54 -23.50
N LYS A 615 -13.59 -33.82 -22.77
CA LYS A 615 -13.60 -34.72 -21.60
C LYS A 615 -13.98 -33.92 -20.36
N SER A 616 -15.28 -33.81 -20.05
CA SER A 616 -15.87 -33.10 -18.88
C SER A 616 -14.89 -32.17 -18.15
N THR A 617 -14.59 -31.04 -18.75
CA THR A 617 -13.48 -30.21 -18.30
C THR A 617 -13.94 -29.18 -17.28
N SER A 618 -13.25 -29.13 -16.15
CA SER A 618 -13.19 -27.93 -15.31
C SER A 618 -12.70 -26.73 -16.13
N ILE A 619 -12.97 -25.49 -15.70
CA ILE A 619 -12.45 -24.32 -16.43
C ILE A 619 -10.92 -24.39 -16.57
N SER A 620 -10.22 -24.87 -15.54
CA SER A 620 -8.76 -25.03 -15.52
C SER A 620 -8.23 -25.86 -16.69
N GLU A 621 -8.89 -26.96 -17.04
CA GLU A 621 -8.47 -27.81 -18.18
C GLU A 621 -8.70 -27.15 -19.55
N ILE A 622 -9.74 -26.31 -19.68
CA ILE A 622 -9.97 -25.49 -20.88
C ILE A 622 -8.86 -24.43 -21.01
N LEU A 623 -8.44 -23.84 -19.88
CA LEU A 623 -7.42 -22.79 -19.83
C LEU A 623 -6.00 -23.32 -20.05
N GLU A 624 -5.64 -24.46 -19.44
CA GLU A 624 -4.31 -25.08 -19.51
C GLU A 624 -3.94 -25.51 -20.95
N ASN A 625 -4.92 -25.98 -21.72
CA ASN A 625 -4.70 -26.43 -23.09
C ASN A 625 -4.73 -25.29 -24.13
N LYS A 626 -4.88 -24.02 -23.70
CA LYS A 626 -5.09 -22.85 -24.60
C LYS A 626 -6.26 -23.02 -25.59
N ASP A 627 -7.20 -23.91 -25.25
CA ASP A 627 -8.24 -24.38 -26.15
C ASP A 627 -9.43 -23.42 -26.30
N ILE A 628 -9.46 -22.35 -25.50
CA ILE A 628 -10.47 -21.26 -25.57
C ILE A 628 -10.49 -20.59 -26.95
N SER A 629 -9.37 -20.63 -27.68
CA SER A 629 -9.28 -20.06 -29.03
C SER A 629 -10.19 -20.77 -30.04
N ASN A 630 -10.66 -21.98 -29.75
CA ASN A 630 -11.69 -22.68 -30.51
C ASN A 630 -13.04 -22.61 -29.77
N PRO A 631 -13.96 -21.70 -30.15
CA PRO A 631 -15.25 -21.54 -29.47
C PRO A 631 -16.11 -22.80 -29.45
N ASN A 632 -15.87 -23.75 -30.36
CA ASN A 632 -16.62 -24.99 -30.43
C ASN A 632 -16.31 -25.96 -29.29
N LYS A 633 -15.17 -25.80 -28.61
CA LYS A 633 -14.80 -26.58 -27.42
C LYS A 633 -15.44 -26.07 -26.12
N ILE A 634 -16.19 -24.97 -26.17
CA ILE A 634 -16.97 -24.44 -25.05
C ILE A 634 -18.38 -24.99 -25.13
N ILE A 635 -18.82 -25.72 -24.10
CA ILE A 635 -20.18 -26.31 -24.03
C ILE A 635 -21.23 -25.21 -24.14
N ASN A 636 -22.24 -25.43 -24.98
CA ASN A 636 -23.34 -24.48 -25.18
C ASN A 636 -24.39 -24.57 -24.07
N TYR A 637 -24.11 -24.03 -22.89
CA TYR A 637 -25.12 -23.86 -21.85
C TYR A 637 -26.13 -22.76 -22.16
N PHE A 638 -25.79 -21.85 -23.08
CA PHE A 638 -26.66 -20.76 -23.50
C PHE A 638 -26.91 -20.80 -25.01
N THR A 639 -28.18 -20.74 -25.40
CA THR A 639 -28.61 -20.67 -26.81
C THR A 639 -29.62 -19.54 -27.00
N TRP A 640 -29.71 -18.97 -28.19
CA TRP A 640 -30.82 -18.06 -28.50
C TRP A 640 -32.13 -18.85 -28.46
N LYS A 641 -33.18 -18.24 -27.91
CA LYS A 641 -34.53 -18.77 -28.06
C LYS A 641 -34.99 -18.47 -29.48
N GLU A 642 -35.17 -19.52 -30.28
CA GLU A 642 -35.68 -19.43 -31.65
C GLU A 642 -37.14 -18.98 -31.71
#